data_AF-A0A402CX96-F1
#
_entry.id   AF-A0A402CX96-F1
#
_cell.length_a   1.000
_cell.length_b   1.000
_cell.length_c   1.000
_cell.angle_alpha   90.00
_cell.angle_beta   90.00
_cell.angle_gamma   90.00
#
_symmetry.space_group_name_H-M   'P 1'
#
loop_
_entity.id
_entity.type
_entity.pdbx_description
1 polymer ?
#
loop_
_entity_poly.entity_id
_entity_poly.type
_entity_poly.pdbx_seq_one_letter_code
_entity_poly.pdbx_strand_id
1 'polypeptide(L)'
;MRARIRLTALLALALLVLFGAAYPVMAAPRRAIIVLTPPATLSDWMASPSPTLHRLLETGQCALVNTRAARIPDNRGRESIASAALTLGSGARAACNARDVQWSFLSAPALPGVSAEDLFERRTLVRRGGLFVALNWPRIVAANQNLGYRISLGNLCASLHRSGVTVLATQGPIAPFVACDDIGTTNVIRADDFATPLLTLGKCSVIIDAPANWQDADRLLAAAIHSADEFGARLIVISPAVNDAEYARGERLAPMVQYETGRGPGLLTSRSTRTPGLVANTDFAPALAAYFGASLLSGQRTADFTVRPTARPTTALLGIQRRATAQRQGMKLLPYFAVAGGLIVVLALALRRRGGDAPWDLTLLPGVAIAAFALSTSAAQFGVASAILLTAALLLRRRIGPANTLRGLCGLIWLAGVIHMLAPHGLLKFSLLGYSIVEGARYYGIGNEMMGALAGAMLVAAAGAAATWSRRLMLALALATIGMIGWPQIGAKAGGVIVSVGTLLVYFGSLRGVRWSAGRAALVVAASLLAVLAVAFLDSHLNPGRQSHLGQAMAEIGTSGLGDGWDIITRKLAVEGHLLWHSAWAVPLWSALAGIFMSRSAVQRLNNVRTIALFNAGIAGVLLSIAFNDAGAVAGALCAMLLWSYLSLVTTGSKADPRSAFEPVSA
;
A
#
# COMPACT_ATOMS: atom_id res chain seq x y z
N MET A 1 -40.56 62.08 -19.11
CA MET A 1 -41.10 61.06 -18.18
C MET A 1 -41.31 59.69 -18.84
N ARG A 2 -42.02 59.60 -19.98
CA ARG A 2 -42.29 58.31 -20.69
C ARG A 2 -41.04 57.52 -21.15
N ALA A 3 -39.93 58.19 -21.49
CA ALA A 3 -38.69 57.52 -21.89
C ALA A 3 -37.93 56.86 -20.72
N ARG A 4 -37.97 57.47 -19.52
CA ARG A 4 -37.33 56.90 -18.32
C ARG A 4 -38.06 55.66 -17.80
N ILE A 5 -39.39 55.62 -17.94
CA ILE A 5 -40.22 54.46 -17.58
C ILE A 5 -39.97 53.28 -18.53
N ARG A 6 -39.80 53.54 -19.84
CA ARG A 6 -39.46 52.49 -20.81
C ARG A 6 -38.06 51.90 -20.57
N LEU A 7 -37.09 52.74 -20.21
CA LEU A 7 -35.72 52.29 -19.92
C LEU A 7 -35.65 51.46 -18.62
N THR A 8 -36.40 51.84 -17.58
CA THR A 8 -36.49 51.05 -16.34
C THR A 8 -37.24 49.75 -16.55
N ALA A 9 -38.31 49.73 -17.35
CA ALA A 9 -39.01 48.49 -17.71
C ALA A 9 -38.12 47.55 -18.54
N LEU A 10 -37.33 48.06 -19.49
CA LEU A 10 -36.38 47.27 -20.28
C LEU A 10 -35.22 46.74 -19.44
N LEU A 11 -34.70 47.53 -18.49
CA LEU A 11 -33.66 47.08 -17.54
C LEU A 11 -34.20 46.04 -16.56
N ALA A 12 -35.43 46.20 -16.07
CA ALA A 12 -36.08 45.21 -15.21
C ALA A 12 -36.35 43.90 -15.96
N LEU A 13 -36.76 43.96 -17.23
CA LEU A 13 -36.96 42.78 -18.08
C LEU A 13 -35.62 42.11 -18.44
N ALA A 14 -34.57 42.89 -18.73
CA ALA A 14 -33.22 42.36 -18.95
C ALA A 14 -32.64 41.70 -17.68
N LEU A 15 -32.89 42.28 -16.51
CA LEU A 15 -32.55 41.68 -15.22
C LEU A 15 -33.39 40.43 -14.95
N LEU A 16 -34.67 40.38 -15.33
CA LEU A 16 -35.52 39.19 -15.20
C LEU A 16 -35.15 38.06 -16.19
N VAL A 17 -34.51 38.39 -17.31
CA VAL A 17 -33.97 37.40 -18.27
C VAL A 17 -32.56 36.95 -17.84
N LEU A 18 -31.75 37.84 -17.26
CA LEU A 18 -30.43 37.52 -16.71
C LEU A 18 -30.49 36.78 -15.35
N PHE A 19 -31.53 37.04 -14.55
CA PHE A 19 -31.85 36.36 -13.28
C PHE A 19 -33.08 35.45 -13.41
N GLY A 20 -33.56 35.20 -14.62
CA GLY A 20 -34.58 34.20 -14.87
C GLY A 20 -34.02 32.89 -14.36
N ALA A 21 -34.51 32.46 -13.18
CA ALA A 21 -34.05 31.28 -12.51
C ALA A 21 -34.09 30.15 -13.54
N ALA A 22 -32.92 29.67 -13.95
CA ALA A 22 -32.83 28.40 -14.62
C ALA A 22 -33.48 27.44 -13.63
N TYR A 23 -34.73 27.04 -13.91
CA TYR A 23 -35.36 25.94 -13.20
C TYR A 23 -34.31 24.83 -13.21
N PRO A 24 -33.89 24.29 -12.06
CA PRO A 24 -32.99 23.16 -12.08
C PRO A 24 -33.74 22.09 -12.85
N VAL A 25 -33.35 21.85 -14.10
CA VAL A 25 -33.75 20.66 -14.84
C VAL A 25 -33.36 19.54 -13.89
N MET A 26 -34.36 18.87 -13.30
CA MET A 26 -34.13 17.78 -12.37
C MET A 26 -33.22 16.81 -13.10
N ALA A 27 -31.95 16.75 -12.68
CA ALA A 27 -31.01 15.83 -13.28
C ALA A 27 -31.62 14.43 -13.17
N ALA A 28 -31.64 13.70 -14.28
CA ALA A 28 -32.15 12.34 -14.30
C ALA A 28 -31.56 11.56 -13.11
N PRO A 29 -32.38 10.77 -12.40
CA PRO A 29 -31.90 10.07 -11.23
C PRO A 29 -30.71 9.19 -11.62
N ARG A 30 -29.62 9.31 -10.88
CA ARG A 30 -28.42 8.48 -11.10
C ARG A 30 -28.76 7.03 -10.80
N ARG A 31 -28.28 6.12 -11.63
CA ARG A 31 -28.53 4.67 -11.53
C ARG A 31 -27.23 3.91 -11.74
N ALA A 32 -27.06 2.79 -11.06
CA ALA A 32 -25.88 1.95 -11.23
C ALA A 32 -26.25 0.46 -11.36
N ILE A 33 -25.56 -0.23 -12.26
CA ILE A 33 -25.60 -1.68 -12.44
C ILE A 33 -24.21 -2.20 -12.12
N ILE A 34 -24.10 -3.11 -11.15
CA ILE A 34 -22.82 -3.69 -10.74
C ILE A 34 -22.90 -5.19 -11.00
N VAL A 35 -22.05 -5.69 -11.89
CA VAL A 35 -21.96 -7.11 -12.23
C VAL A 35 -20.71 -7.70 -11.61
N LEU A 36 -20.89 -8.63 -10.66
CA LEU A 36 -19.83 -9.38 -10.00
C LEU A 36 -19.57 -10.65 -10.80
N THR A 37 -18.40 -10.74 -11.45
CA THR A 37 -18.03 -11.96 -12.18
C THR A 37 -17.51 -13.02 -11.23
N PRO A 38 -17.50 -14.30 -11.63
CA PRO A 38 -16.67 -15.30 -10.97
C PRO A 38 -15.20 -14.84 -10.82
N PRO A 39 -14.46 -15.41 -9.86
CA PRO A 39 -13.06 -15.07 -9.64
C PRO A 39 -12.22 -15.30 -10.90
N ALA A 40 -11.57 -14.25 -11.38
CA ALA A 40 -10.89 -14.24 -12.66
C ALA A 40 -9.74 -13.24 -12.68
N THR A 41 -8.77 -13.47 -13.54
CA THR A 41 -7.74 -12.49 -13.90
C THR A 41 -8.12 -11.75 -15.18
N LEU A 42 -7.39 -10.67 -15.50
CA LEU A 42 -7.59 -9.96 -16.77
C LEU A 42 -7.36 -10.89 -17.97
N SER A 43 -6.39 -11.81 -17.87
CA SER A 43 -6.11 -12.79 -18.91
C SER A 43 -7.28 -13.76 -19.11
N ASP A 44 -7.96 -14.17 -18.04
CA ASP A 44 -9.14 -15.02 -18.12
C ASP A 44 -10.30 -14.29 -18.83
N TRP A 45 -10.51 -13.00 -18.52
CA TRP A 45 -11.52 -12.18 -19.20
C TRP A 45 -11.22 -12.01 -20.70
N MET A 46 -9.96 -11.78 -21.06
CA MET A 46 -9.53 -11.64 -22.46
C MET A 46 -9.56 -12.95 -23.25
N ALA A 47 -9.48 -14.10 -22.56
CA ALA A 47 -9.57 -15.43 -23.17
C ALA A 47 -11.01 -15.98 -23.16
N SER A 48 -11.95 -15.26 -22.55
CA SER A 48 -13.33 -15.72 -22.41
C SER A 48 -14.06 -15.73 -23.77
N PRO A 49 -15.05 -16.61 -23.98
CA PRO A 49 -15.89 -16.61 -25.18
C PRO A 49 -16.99 -15.53 -25.11
N SER A 50 -16.74 -14.36 -24.52
CA SER A 50 -17.72 -13.28 -24.31
C SER A 50 -17.37 -12.06 -25.20
N PRO A 51 -17.98 -11.93 -26.40
CA PRO A 51 -17.83 -10.76 -27.25
C PRO A 51 -18.23 -9.46 -26.56
N THR A 52 -19.23 -9.52 -25.68
CA THR A 52 -19.71 -8.35 -24.94
C THR A 52 -18.68 -7.85 -23.95
N LEU A 53 -18.04 -8.77 -23.21
CA LEU A 53 -16.96 -8.42 -22.29
C LEU A 53 -15.75 -7.85 -23.03
N HIS A 54 -15.40 -8.40 -24.19
CA HIS A 54 -14.31 -7.87 -25.02
C HIS A 54 -14.61 -6.44 -25.48
N ARG A 55 -15.83 -6.16 -25.94
CA ARG A 55 -16.26 -4.80 -26.29
C ARG A 55 -16.17 -3.84 -25.10
N LEU A 56 -16.58 -4.27 -23.91
CA LEU A 56 -16.45 -3.46 -22.69
C LEU A 56 -14.97 -3.17 -22.38
N LEU A 57 -14.11 -4.16 -22.50
CA LEU A 57 -12.67 -4.00 -22.28
C LEU A 57 -12.01 -3.04 -23.28
N GLU A 58 -12.54 -2.92 -24.50
CA GLU A 58 -12.04 -2.01 -25.53
C GLU A 58 -12.59 -0.59 -25.41
N THR A 59 -13.87 -0.45 -25.09
CA THR A 59 -14.57 0.85 -25.09
C THR A 59 -14.70 1.48 -23.70
N GLY A 60 -14.61 0.67 -22.65
CA GLY A 60 -14.80 1.08 -21.27
C GLY A 60 -13.52 1.56 -20.57
N GLN A 61 -13.72 1.98 -19.33
CA GLN A 61 -12.67 2.47 -18.45
C GLN A 61 -12.21 1.33 -17.55
N CYS A 62 -11.00 0.83 -17.76
CA CYS A 62 -10.54 -0.40 -17.14
C CYS A 62 -9.54 -0.13 -16.00
N ALA A 63 -9.51 -1.04 -15.03
CA ALA A 63 -8.44 -1.11 -14.03
C ALA A 63 -8.21 -2.55 -13.54
N LEU A 64 -7.07 -2.73 -12.89
CA LEU A 64 -6.81 -3.84 -12.00
C LEU A 64 -7.23 -3.45 -10.58
N VAL A 65 -8.06 -4.26 -9.95
CA VAL A 65 -8.51 -4.14 -8.57
C VAL A 65 -7.59 -4.99 -7.70
N ASN A 66 -7.00 -4.40 -6.67
CA ASN A 66 -6.37 -5.19 -5.62
C ASN A 66 -7.45 -5.84 -4.75
N THR A 67 -7.47 -7.17 -4.70
CA THR A 67 -8.54 -7.98 -4.06
C THR A 67 -8.27 -8.33 -2.61
N ARG A 68 -7.29 -7.66 -1.96
CA ARG A 68 -6.93 -7.96 -0.57
C ARG A 68 -8.09 -7.66 0.37
N ALA A 69 -8.50 -8.67 1.13
CA ALA A 69 -9.46 -8.56 2.22
C ALA A 69 -8.78 -8.84 3.57
N ALA A 70 -9.53 -8.77 4.67
CA ALA A 70 -9.00 -9.17 5.97
C ALA A 70 -8.89 -10.71 6.06
N ARG A 71 -7.88 -11.17 6.80
CA ARG A 71 -7.60 -12.59 7.02
C ARG A 71 -8.00 -12.95 8.44
N ILE A 72 -8.67 -14.07 8.59
CA ILE A 72 -9.02 -14.67 9.88
C ILE A 72 -8.38 -16.06 10.00
N PRO A 73 -7.96 -16.48 11.22
CA PRO A 73 -7.32 -17.77 11.44
C PRO A 73 -8.11 -18.96 10.87
N ASP A 74 -9.44 -18.92 11.01
CA ASP A 74 -10.34 -19.99 10.59
C ASP A 74 -10.30 -20.31 9.08
N ASN A 75 -9.90 -19.35 8.24
CA ASN A 75 -9.74 -19.57 6.79
C ASN A 75 -8.33 -20.04 6.41
N ARG A 76 -7.55 -20.62 7.35
CA ARG A 76 -6.14 -20.99 7.15
C ARG A 76 -5.29 -19.82 6.62
N GLY A 77 -5.66 -18.58 6.98
CA GLY A 77 -5.02 -17.36 6.49
C GLY A 77 -5.30 -16.98 5.03
N ARG A 78 -6.30 -17.61 4.37
CA ARG A 78 -6.76 -17.27 3.02
C ARG A 78 -7.88 -16.21 3.05
N GLU A 79 -7.83 -15.26 2.13
CA GLU A 79 -8.94 -14.33 1.88
C GLU A 79 -10.07 -15.09 1.15
N SER A 80 -11.29 -15.09 1.69
CA SER A 80 -12.45 -15.69 1.02
C SER A 80 -13.05 -14.71 0.02
N ILE A 81 -13.77 -15.22 -0.99
CA ILE A 81 -14.48 -14.38 -1.97
C ILE A 81 -15.52 -13.50 -1.26
N ALA A 82 -16.20 -14.04 -0.24
CA ALA A 82 -17.12 -13.27 0.60
C ALA A 82 -16.42 -12.18 1.42
N SER A 83 -15.19 -12.40 1.92
CA SER A 83 -14.39 -11.33 2.52
C SER A 83 -14.12 -10.20 1.52
N ALA A 84 -13.81 -10.55 0.26
CA ALA A 84 -13.59 -9.56 -0.78
C ALA A 84 -14.86 -8.76 -1.12
N ALA A 85 -16.01 -9.43 -1.19
CA ALA A 85 -17.31 -8.79 -1.39
C ALA A 85 -17.72 -7.88 -0.23
N LEU A 86 -17.58 -8.35 1.02
CA LEU A 86 -17.78 -7.51 2.21
C LEU A 86 -16.84 -6.30 2.21
N THR A 87 -15.61 -6.46 1.69
CA THR A 87 -14.65 -5.36 1.57
C THR A 87 -15.13 -4.30 0.58
N LEU A 88 -15.75 -4.71 -0.55
CA LEU A 88 -16.36 -3.79 -1.51
C LEU A 88 -17.49 -2.98 -0.85
N GLY A 89 -18.41 -3.64 -0.11
CA GLY A 89 -19.57 -2.99 0.52
C GLY A 89 -19.24 -2.17 1.77
N SER A 90 -18.23 -2.55 2.55
CA SER A 90 -17.83 -1.81 3.75
C SER A 90 -16.90 -0.62 3.45
N GLY A 91 -16.15 -0.67 2.34
CA GLY A 91 -15.08 0.29 2.07
C GLY A 91 -13.84 0.11 2.96
N ALA A 92 -13.77 -1.00 3.70
CA ALA A 92 -12.64 -1.35 4.56
C ALA A 92 -12.37 -2.85 4.44
N ARG A 93 -11.15 -3.29 4.73
CA ARG A 93 -10.82 -4.73 4.67
C ARG A 93 -11.69 -5.48 5.68
N ALA A 94 -12.60 -6.29 5.18
CA ALA A 94 -13.51 -7.08 5.99
C ALA A 94 -13.19 -8.58 5.86
N ALA A 95 -13.59 -9.35 6.86
CA ALA A 95 -13.44 -10.80 6.89
C ALA A 95 -14.80 -11.50 6.95
N CYS A 96 -14.95 -12.57 6.19
CA CYS A 96 -16.01 -13.55 6.29
C CYS A 96 -15.41 -14.96 6.28
N ASN A 97 -15.84 -15.81 7.22
CA ASN A 97 -15.45 -17.21 7.19
C ASN A 97 -16.12 -17.87 5.98
N ALA A 98 -15.34 -18.63 5.21
CA ALA A 98 -15.87 -19.31 4.03
C ALA A 98 -17.05 -20.25 4.37
N ARG A 99 -17.08 -20.79 5.60
CA ARG A 99 -18.19 -21.61 6.09
C ARG A 99 -19.46 -20.82 6.33
N ASP A 100 -19.36 -19.53 6.67
CA ASP A 100 -20.55 -18.70 6.92
C ASP A 100 -21.28 -18.34 5.63
N VAL A 101 -20.60 -18.42 4.47
CA VAL A 101 -21.18 -18.26 3.13
C VAL A 101 -22.24 -19.34 2.85
N GLN A 102 -22.04 -20.57 3.33
CA GLN A 102 -23.00 -21.67 3.10
C GLN A 102 -24.33 -21.48 3.84
N TRP A 103 -24.33 -20.69 4.91
CA TRP A 103 -25.52 -20.35 5.71
C TRP A 103 -26.17 -19.03 5.30
N SER A 104 -25.70 -18.45 4.19
CA SER A 104 -26.03 -17.07 3.83
C SER A 104 -27.36 -16.91 3.10
N PHE A 105 -27.93 -17.96 2.51
CA PHE A 105 -29.18 -17.80 1.75
C PHE A 105 -30.05 -19.05 1.87
N LEU A 106 -31.03 -19.02 2.76
CA LEU A 106 -32.16 -19.92 2.68
C LEU A 106 -33.43 -19.06 2.78
N SER A 107 -34.01 -18.72 1.63
CA SER A 107 -35.38 -18.23 1.52
C SER A 107 -36.42 -19.35 1.74
N ALA A 108 -35.96 -20.55 2.09
CA ALA A 108 -36.75 -21.75 2.41
C ALA A 108 -36.36 -22.24 3.82
N PRO A 109 -37.14 -23.10 4.50
CA PRO A 109 -37.01 -23.32 5.94
C PRO A 109 -35.59 -23.74 6.31
N ALA A 110 -34.89 -22.92 7.11
CA ALA A 110 -33.55 -23.23 7.58
C ALA A 110 -33.53 -24.54 8.41
N LEU A 111 -34.72 -24.93 8.89
CA LEU A 111 -35.11 -26.20 9.50
C LEU A 111 -36.59 -26.45 9.14
N PRO A 112 -37.07 -27.70 9.03
CA PRO A 112 -38.50 -27.98 8.84
C PRO A 112 -39.36 -27.21 9.88
N GLY A 113 -40.25 -26.34 9.41
CA GLY A 113 -41.17 -25.57 10.26
C GLY A 113 -40.63 -24.26 10.86
N VAL A 114 -39.40 -23.81 10.53
CA VAL A 114 -38.85 -22.52 11.00
C VAL A 114 -38.44 -21.67 9.80
N SER A 115 -39.01 -20.46 9.67
CA SER A 115 -38.62 -19.53 8.61
C SER A 115 -37.22 -18.95 8.88
N ALA A 116 -36.53 -18.50 7.83
CA ALA A 116 -35.24 -17.83 8.00
C ALA A 116 -35.36 -16.50 8.76
N GLU A 117 -36.52 -15.83 8.66
CA GLU A 117 -36.85 -14.64 9.44
C GLU A 117 -36.93 -14.96 10.94
N ASP A 118 -37.65 -16.02 11.32
CA ASP A 118 -37.76 -16.44 12.73
C ASP A 118 -36.40 -16.83 13.31
N LEU A 119 -35.57 -17.52 12.52
CA LEU A 119 -34.23 -17.90 12.96
C LEU A 119 -33.31 -16.69 13.10
N PHE A 120 -33.42 -15.71 12.21
CA PHE A 120 -32.67 -14.47 12.28
C PHE A 120 -33.09 -13.65 13.51
N GLU A 121 -34.39 -13.43 13.72
CA GLU A 121 -34.93 -12.70 14.87
C GLU A 121 -34.47 -13.36 16.19
N ARG A 122 -34.50 -14.69 16.29
CA ARG A 122 -33.98 -15.41 17.47
C ARG A 122 -32.49 -15.17 17.73
N ARG A 123 -31.69 -14.89 16.70
CA ARG A 123 -30.23 -14.71 16.80
C ARG A 123 -29.81 -13.26 16.99
N THR A 124 -30.56 -12.32 16.42
CA THR A 124 -30.23 -10.89 16.40
C THR A 124 -31.12 -10.06 17.31
N LEU A 125 -32.26 -10.61 17.74
CA LEU A 125 -33.35 -9.92 18.44
C LEU A 125 -33.96 -8.77 17.63
N VAL A 126 -33.76 -8.76 16.30
CA VAL A 126 -34.29 -7.74 15.38
C VAL A 126 -35.25 -8.38 14.39
N ARG A 127 -36.48 -7.87 14.36
CA ARG A 127 -37.49 -8.25 13.37
C ARG A 127 -37.59 -7.19 12.27
N ARG A 128 -37.34 -7.57 11.02
CA ARG A 128 -37.53 -6.74 9.83
C ARG A 128 -37.94 -7.60 8.63
N GLY A 129 -38.85 -7.09 7.81
CA GLY A 129 -39.16 -7.70 6.51
C GLY A 129 -38.04 -7.50 5.49
N GLY A 130 -37.70 -8.55 4.74
CA GLY A 130 -36.64 -8.56 3.73
C GLY A 130 -36.04 -9.96 3.52
N LEU A 131 -35.16 -10.13 2.53
CA LEU A 131 -34.41 -11.37 2.31
C LEU A 131 -33.06 -11.31 3.06
N PHE A 132 -32.80 -12.27 3.94
CA PHE A 132 -31.64 -12.29 4.84
C PHE A 132 -30.37 -12.72 4.11
N VAL A 133 -29.29 -11.95 4.29
CA VAL A 133 -28.00 -12.19 3.63
C VAL A 133 -27.11 -13.14 4.42
N ALA A 134 -27.28 -13.22 5.74
CA ALA A 134 -26.49 -14.12 6.57
C ALA A 134 -27.18 -14.40 7.91
N LEU A 135 -27.69 -15.63 8.09
CA LEU A 135 -28.15 -16.10 9.39
C LEU A 135 -27.05 -16.06 10.48
N ASN A 136 -25.78 -15.96 10.06
CA ASN A 136 -24.60 -15.83 10.91
C ASN A 136 -24.04 -14.39 10.96
N TRP A 137 -24.81 -13.36 10.60
CA TRP A 137 -24.34 -11.96 10.63
C TRP A 137 -23.66 -11.55 11.94
N PRO A 138 -24.16 -11.91 13.15
CA PRO A 138 -23.46 -11.62 14.40
C PRO A 138 -22.06 -12.21 14.49
N ARG A 139 -21.82 -13.40 13.91
CA ARG A 139 -20.48 -14.00 13.85
C ARG A 139 -19.57 -13.26 12.90
N ILE A 140 -20.09 -12.77 11.77
CA ILE A 140 -19.36 -11.91 10.84
C ILE A 140 -18.97 -10.60 11.53
N VAL A 141 -19.91 -9.95 12.23
CA VAL A 141 -19.65 -8.74 13.03
C VAL A 141 -18.54 -9.01 14.06
N ALA A 142 -18.67 -10.06 14.87
CA ALA A 142 -17.68 -10.42 15.88
C ALA A 142 -16.29 -10.72 15.27
N ALA A 143 -16.24 -11.41 14.13
CA ALA A 143 -14.97 -11.69 13.44
C ALA A 143 -14.27 -10.40 12.98
N ASN A 144 -15.04 -9.37 12.60
CA ASN A 144 -14.49 -8.08 12.15
C ASN A 144 -14.10 -7.15 13.31
N GLN A 145 -14.80 -7.23 14.45
CA GLN A 145 -14.41 -6.49 15.66
C GLN A 145 -13.00 -6.89 16.16
N ASN A 146 -12.60 -8.14 15.93
CA ASN A 146 -11.29 -8.66 16.32
C ASN A 146 -10.13 -8.31 15.36
N LEU A 147 -10.37 -7.53 14.30
CA LEU A 147 -9.34 -7.20 13.31
C LEU A 147 -8.42 -6.03 13.73
N GLY A 148 -8.70 -5.36 14.84
CA GLY A 148 -7.86 -4.30 15.40
C GLY A 148 -7.95 -2.96 14.65
N TYR A 149 -9.04 -2.73 13.92
CA TYR A 149 -9.44 -1.44 13.35
C TYR A 149 -10.96 -1.41 13.17
N ARG A 150 -11.56 -0.22 13.19
CA ARG A 150 -13.01 -0.08 13.03
C ARG A 150 -13.43 -0.39 11.59
N ILE A 151 -14.44 -1.25 11.46
CA ILE A 151 -15.06 -1.63 10.20
C ILE A 151 -16.56 -1.44 10.34
N SER A 152 -17.13 -0.58 9.52
CA SER A 152 -18.59 -0.46 9.39
C SER A 152 -19.06 -1.45 8.34
N LEU A 153 -19.57 -2.61 8.77
CA LEU A 153 -20.23 -3.54 7.84
C LEU A 153 -21.52 -2.91 7.29
N GLY A 154 -21.84 -3.19 6.03
CA GLY A 154 -22.99 -2.60 5.33
C GLY A 154 -22.93 -1.08 5.10
N ASN A 155 -21.75 -0.47 5.27
CA ASN A 155 -21.53 0.97 5.18
C ASN A 155 -22.07 1.58 3.88
N LEU A 156 -21.77 0.98 2.73
CA LEU A 156 -22.25 1.46 1.43
C LEU A 156 -23.78 1.45 1.35
N CYS A 157 -24.41 0.31 1.63
CA CYS A 157 -25.85 0.15 1.52
C CYS A 157 -26.60 1.11 2.46
N ALA A 158 -26.21 1.13 3.74
CA ALA A 158 -26.83 2.02 4.72
C ALA A 158 -26.66 3.51 4.35
N SER A 159 -25.50 3.89 3.79
CA SER A 159 -25.25 5.27 3.33
C SER A 159 -26.08 5.64 2.10
N LEU A 160 -26.25 4.71 1.16
CA LEU A 160 -27.08 4.88 -0.03
C LEU A 160 -28.56 4.99 0.33
N HIS A 161 -29.07 4.12 1.21
CA HIS A 161 -30.44 4.18 1.73
C HIS A 161 -30.75 5.54 2.38
N ARG A 162 -29.86 6.04 3.25
CA ARG A 162 -30.03 7.38 3.86
C ARG A 162 -30.03 8.53 2.85
N SER A 163 -29.46 8.31 1.67
CA SER A 163 -29.42 9.29 0.58
C SER A 163 -30.57 9.12 -0.42
N GLY A 164 -31.56 8.28 -0.11
CA GLY A 164 -32.73 8.00 -0.96
C GLY A 164 -32.41 7.15 -2.19
N VAL A 165 -31.34 6.34 -2.14
CA VAL A 165 -30.95 5.41 -3.20
C VAL A 165 -31.39 4.01 -2.82
N THR A 166 -32.21 3.35 -3.63
CA THR A 166 -32.59 1.95 -3.39
C THR A 166 -31.47 1.01 -3.81
N VAL A 167 -31.02 0.13 -2.91
CA VAL A 167 -30.00 -0.89 -3.21
C VAL A 167 -30.67 -2.25 -3.32
N LEU A 168 -30.41 -2.95 -4.42
CA LEU A 168 -30.95 -4.28 -4.71
C LEU A 168 -29.81 -5.23 -5.07
N ALA A 169 -29.92 -6.50 -4.69
CA ALA A 169 -29.00 -7.56 -5.10
C ALA A 169 -29.73 -8.71 -5.79
N THR A 170 -29.04 -9.50 -6.59
CA THR A 170 -29.60 -10.77 -7.10
C THR A 170 -29.45 -11.90 -6.08
N GLN A 171 -30.30 -12.92 -6.17
CA GLN A 171 -30.09 -14.17 -5.44
C GLN A 171 -28.79 -14.81 -5.92
N GLY A 172 -27.75 -14.77 -5.10
CA GLY A 172 -26.45 -15.30 -5.46
C GLY A 172 -25.47 -15.27 -4.29
N PRO A 173 -24.33 -15.96 -4.42
CA PRO A 173 -23.41 -16.18 -3.30
C PRO A 173 -22.59 -14.95 -2.91
N ILE A 174 -22.56 -13.87 -3.71
CA ILE A 174 -21.60 -12.76 -3.53
C ILE A 174 -22.31 -11.40 -3.50
N ALA A 175 -23.19 -11.09 -4.46
CA ALA A 175 -23.88 -9.80 -4.60
C ALA A 175 -24.53 -9.32 -3.30
N PRO A 176 -25.21 -10.17 -2.52
CA PRO A 176 -25.84 -9.74 -1.29
C PRO A 176 -24.84 -9.29 -0.20
N PHE A 177 -23.61 -9.83 -0.17
CA PHE A 177 -22.57 -9.37 0.75
C PHE A 177 -22.10 -7.93 0.44
N VAL A 178 -22.20 -7.51 -0.82
CA VAL A 178 -21.91 -6.12 -1.20
C VAL A 178 -23.09 -5.20 -0.85
N ALA A 179 -24.31 -5.71 -1.02
CA ALA A 179 -25.57 -4.96 -0.87
C ALA A 179 -26.19 -5.00 0.54
N CYS A 180 -25.61 -5.74 1.48
CA CYS A 180 -26.15 -5.84 2.84
C CYS A 180 -26.05 -4.52 3.60
N ASP A 181 -27.04 -4.23 4.44
CA ASP A 181 -27.01 -3.12 5.40
C ASP A 181 -26.25 -3.50 6.68
N ASP A 182 -26.24 -2.60 7.66
CA ASP A 182 -25.49 -2.73 8.91
C ASP A 182 -25.96 -3.89 9.80
N ILE A 183 -27.17 -4.40 9.57
CA ILE A 183 -27.75 -5.55 10.28
C ILE A 183 -27.76 -6.84 9.42
N GLY A 184 -27.21 -6.82 8.21
CA GLY A 184 -27.04 -8.01 7.37
C GLY A 184 -28.26 -8.38 6.55
N THR A 185 -29.08 -7.40 6.18
CA THR A 185 -30.27 -7.58 5.34
C THR A 185 -30.12 -6.88 3.99
N THR A 186 -30.80 -7.39 2.96
CA THR A 186 -30.85 -6.72 1.65
C THR A 186 -32.15 -7.04 0.91
N ASN A 187 -32.48 -6.23 -0.07
CA ASN A 187 -33.60 -6.49 -0.98
C ASN A 187 -33.08 -7.29 -2.17
N VAL A 188 -33.72 -8.44 -2.43
CA VAL A 188 -33.24 -9.36 -3.44
C VAL A 188 -34.22 -9.48 -4.61
N ILE A 189 -33.67 -9.46 -5.82
CA ILE A 189 -34.40 -9.63 -7.08
C ILE A 189 -33.86 -10.84 -7.85
N ARG A 190 -34.58 -11.27 -8.90
CA ARG A 190 -34.05 -12.25 -9.85
C ARG A 190 -33.07 -11.55 -10.80
N ALA A 191 -32.07 -12.30 -11.25
CA ALA A 191 -31.06 -11.76 -12.16
C ALA A 191 -31.67 -11.23 -13.46
N ASP A 192 -32.69 -11.91 -14.01
CA ASP A 192 -33.34 -11.49 -15.26
C ASP A 192 -34.24 -10.24 -15.09
N ASP A 193 -34.63 -9.91 -13.87
CA ASP A 193 -35.56 -8.81 -13.56
C ASP A 193 -34.84 -7.49 -13.21
N PHE A 194 -33.51 -7.42 -13.39
CA PHE A 194 -32.70 -6.29 -12.92
C PHE A 194 -33.01 -4.95 -13.61
N ALA A 195 -33.61 -4.98 -14.81
CA ALA A 195 -34.02 -3.79 -15.54
C ALA A 195 -35.29 -3.13 -14.95
N THR A 196 -36.19 -3.91 -14.35
CA THR A 196 -37.45 -3.41 -13.78
C THR A 196 -37.25 -2.32 -12.72
N PRO A 197 -36.33 -2.49 -11.75
CA PRO A 197 -35.95 -1.42 -10.83
C PRO A 197 -35.41 -0.16 -11.50
N LEU A 198 -34.64 -0.27 -12.59
CA LEU A 198 -34.07 0.88 -13.29
C LEU A 198 -35.14 1.75 -13.94
N LEU A 199 -36.21 1.10 -14.43
CA LEU A 199 -37.37 1.76 -15.01
C LEU A 199 -38.25 2.43 -13.95
N THR A 200 -38.51 1.72 -12.84
CA THR A 200 -39.58 2.07 -11.88
C THR A 200 -39.10 2.85 -10.66
N LEU A 201 -37.82 2.74 -10.31
CA LEU A 201 -37.25 3.43 -9.16
C LEU A 201 -36.46 4.66 -9.60
N GLY A 202 -36.46 5.68 -8.74
CA GLY A 202 -35.65 6.89 -8.92
C GLY A 202 -34.15 6.58 -8.88
N LYS A 203 -33.47 6.94 -7.79
CA LYS A 203 -32.06 6.56 -7.63
C LYS A 203 -31.99 5.10 -7.20
N CYS A 204 -31.29 4.26 -7.96
CA CYS A 204 -31.12 2.86 -7.60
C CYS A 204 -29.73 2.31 -7.96
N SER A 205 -29.30 1.30 -7.21
CA SER A 205 -28.08 0.54 -7.43
C SER A 205 -28.42 -0.94 -7.40
N VAL A 206 -28.21 -1.63 -8.51
CA VAL A 206 -28.50 -3.06 -8.65
C VAL A 206 -27.19 -3.84 -8.73
N ILE A 207 -27.00 -4.82 -7.84
CA ILE A 207 -25.80 -5.66 -7.75
C ILE A 207 -26.15 -7.08 -8.16
N ILE A 208 -25.44 -7.62 -9.15
CA ILE A 208 -25.78 -8.84 -9.87
C ILE A 208 -24.60 -9.80 -9.79
N ASP A 209 -24.87 -11.04 -9.42
CA ASP A 209 -23.91 -12.13 -9.58
C ASP A 209 -24.00 -12.67 -11.01
N ALA A 210 -22.90 -12.54 -11.77
CA ALA A 210 -22.84 -13.15 -13.08
C ALA A 210 -22.76 -14.68 -12.96
N PRO A 211 -23.42 -15.42 -13.85
CA PRO A 211 -23.33 -16.88 -13.86
C PRO A 211 -21.90 -17.34 -14.15
N ALA A 212 -21.56 -18.54 -13.66
CA ALA A 212 -20.24 -19.12 -13.87
C ALA A 212 -19.94 -19.46 -15.34
N ASN A 213 -20.99 -19.73 -16.12
CA ASN A 213 -20.89 -19.99 -17.56
C ASN A 213 -20.74 -18.66 -18.33
N TRP A 214 -19.68 -18.53 -19.12
CA TRP A 214 -19.39 -17.34 -19.91
C TRP A 214 -20.44 -17.00 -20.99
N GLN A 215 -21.15 -17.98 -21.54
CA GLN A 215 -22.22 -17.71 -22.51
C GLN A 215 -23.43 -17.05 -21.84
N ASP A 216 -23.81 -17.56 -20.67
CA ASP A 216 -24.90 -16.98 -19.87
C ASP A 216 -24.47 -15.60 -19.33
N ALA A 217 -23.21 -15.46 -18.93
CA ALA A 217 -22.66 -14.20 -18.46
C ALA A 217 -22.61 -13.17 -19.60
N ASP A 218 -22.28 -13.57 -20.83
CA ASP A 218 -22.31 -12.68 -22.00
C ASP A 218 -23.72 -12.16 -22.28
N ARG A 219 -24.75 -13.03 -22.21
CA ARG A 219 -26.16 -12.60 -22.35
C ARG A 219 -26.56 -11.60 -21.26
N LEU A 220 -26.17 -11.87 -20.01
CA LEU A 220 -26.43 -10.97 -18.89
C LEU A 220 -25.71 -9.63 -19.05
N LEU A 221 -24.44 -9.64 -19.49
CA LEU A 221 -23.67 -8.44 -19.77
C LEU A 221 -24.29 -7.63 -20.92
N ALA A 222 -24.78 -8.29 -21.97
CA ALA A 222 -25.43 -7.62 -23.10
C ALA A 222 -26.71 -6.91 -22.65
N ALA A 223 -27.53 -7.57 -21.83
CA ALA A 223 -28.70 -6.97 -21.22
C ALA A 223 -28.31 -5.78 -20.31
N ALA A 224 -27.23 -5.92 -19.53
CA ALA A 224 -26.75 -4.87 -18.64
C ALA A 224 -26.26 -3.63 -19.39
N ILE A 225 -25.56 -3.80 -20.52
CA ILE A 225 -25.18 -2.67 -21.39
C ILE A 225 -26.42 -2.00 -21.98
N HIS A 226 -27.36 -2.78 -22.52
CA HIS A 226 -28.59 -2.23 -23.07
C HIS A 226 -29.35 -1.39 -22.04
N SER A 227 -29.51 -1.92 -20.83
CA SER A 227 -30.14 -1.21 -19.71
C SER A 227 -29.33 0.02 -19.26
N ALA A 228 -27.99 -0.05 -19.30
CA ALA A 228 -27.15 1.08 -18.98
C ALA A 228 -27.35 2.23 -19.97
N ASP A 229 -27.40 1.93 -21.27
CA ASP A 229 -27.65 2.92 -22.32
C ASP A 229 -29.07 3.48 -22.27
N GLU A 230 -30.08 2.63 -22.08
CA GLU A 230 -31.48 3.04 -22.02
C GLU A 230 -31.77 3.97 -20.83
N PHE A 231 -31.24 3.62 -19.64
CA PHE A 231 -31.55 4.33 -18.40
C PHE A 231 -30.48 5.34 -17.96
N GLY A 232 -29.42 5.53 -18.77
CA GLY A 232 -28.27 6.37 -18.42
C GLY A 232 -27.54 5.91 -17.16
N ALA A 233 -27.50 4.59 -16.92
CA ALA A 233 -26.91 4.01 -15.72
C ALA A 233 -25.40 3.79 -15.89
N ARG A 234 -24.66 3.89 -14.78
CA ARG A 234 -23.26 3.46 -14.74
C ARG A 234 -23.20 1.94 -14.60
N LEU A 235 -22.59 1.27 -15.57
CA LEU A 235 -22.27 -0.15 -15.49
C LEU A 235 -20.87 -0.34 -14.92
N ILE A 236 -20.73 -1.18 -13.90
CA ILE A 236 -19.43 -1.64 -13.37
C ILE A 236 -19.42 -3.16 -13.42
N VAL A 237 -18.50 -3.74 -14.19
CA VAL A 237 -18.21 -5.17 -14.15
C VAL A 237 -16.92 -5.35 -13.36
N ILE A 238 -16.93 -6.18 -12.34
CA ILE A 238 -15.79 -6.38 -11.44
C ILE A 238 -15.67 -7.85 -11.04
N SER A 239 -14.44 -8.37 -11.09
CA SER A 239 -14.14 -9.64 -10.44
C SER A 239 -13.66 -9.36 -9.01
N PRO A 240 -14.37 -9.82 -7.97
CA PRO A 240 -14.05 -9.49 -6.58
C PRO A 240 -12.79 -10.20 -6.07
N ALA A 241 -12.36 -11.28 -6.73
CA ALA A 241 -11.21 -12.09 -6.39
C ALA A 241 -10.56 -12.66 -7.66
N VAL A 242 -9.32 -13.11 -7.58
CA VAL A 242 -8.71 -13.93 -8.66
C VAL A 242 -9.02 -15.40 -8.46
N ASN A 243 -8.92 -16.19 -9.53
CA ASN A 243 -9.11 -17.64 -9.45
C ASN A 243 -8.10 -18.32 -8.48
N ASP A 244 -8.45 -19.51 -7.99
CA ASP A 244 -7.69 -20.23 -6.96
C ASP A 244 -6.23 -20.53 -7.37
N ALA A 245 -6.00 -20.87 -8.63
CA ALA A 245 -4.68 -21.19 -9.16
C ALA A 245 -3.76 -19.96 -9.15
N GLU A 246 -4.27 -18.82 -9.62
CA GLU A 246 -3.55 -17.56 -9.64
C GLU A 246 -3.38 -16.99 -8.22
N TYR A 247 -4.38 -17.16 -7.36
CA TYR A 247 -4.29 -16.87 -5.93
C TYR A 247 -3.13 -17.64 -5.28
N ALA A 248 -2.98 -18.94 -5.57
CA ALA A 248 -1.90 -19.77 -5.04
C ALA A 248 -0.52 -19.31 -5.54
N ARG A 249 -0.42 -18.82 -6.78
CA ARG A 249 0.81 -18.21 -7.35
C ARG A 249 1.17 -16.86 -6.71
N GLY A 250 0.21 -16.27 -6.01
CA GLY A 250 0.37 -15.00 -5.28
C GLY A 250 -0.20 -13.80 -6.02
N GLU A 251 -0.97 -14.01 -7.09
CA GLU A 251 -1.71 -12.96 -7.80
C GLU A 251 -2.92 -12.51 -6.96
N ARG A 252 -3.21 -11.22 -6.97
CA ARG A 252 -4.32 -10.59 -6.24
C ARG A 252 -4.94 -9.43 -7.02
N LEU A 253 -4.50 -9.19 -8.25
CA LEU A 253 -5.02 -8.17 -9.13
C LEU A 253 -6.09 -8.80 -10.03
N ALA A 254 -7.35 -8.42 -9.81
CA ALA A 254 -8.49 -8.86 -10.61
C ALA A 254 -8.97 -7.72 -11.52
N PRO A 255 -9.61 -8.02 -12.67
CA PRO A 255 -10.05 -6.99 -13.60
C PRO A 255 -11.34 -6.29 -13.14
N MET A 256 -11.47 -5.03 -13.55
CA MET A 256 -12.69 -4.23 -13.46
C MET A 256 -12.81 -3.34 -14.69
N VAL A 257 -14.03 -3.17 -15.18
CA VAL A 257 -14.38 -2.20 -16.22
C VAL A 257 -15.60 -1.40 -15.80
N GLN A 258 -15.53 -0.09 -16.01
CA GLN A 258 -16.63 0.85 -15.86
C GLN A 258 -17.07 1.34 -17.24
N TYR A 259 -18.37 1.36 -17.48
CA TYR A 259 -18.99 1.82 -18.71
C TYR A 259 -20.10 2.82 -18.40
N GLU A 260 -20.12 3.91 -19.16
CA GLU A 260 -21.15 4.95 -19.14
C GLU A 260 -21.29 5.50 -20.56
N THR A 261 -22.53 5.70 -21.01
CA THR A 261 -22.83 6.25 -22.33
C THR A 261 -22.14 7.61 -22.53
N GLY A 262 -21.47 7.79 -23.67
CA GLY A 262 -20.74 9.01 -24.00
C GLY A 262 -19.36 9.15 -23.34
N ARG A 263 -18.90 8.17 -22.54
CA ARG A 263 -17.53 8.15 -22.02
C ARG A 263 -16.63 7.23 -22.85
N GLY A 264 -15.46 7.74 -23.25
CA GLY A 264 -14.45 6.98 -23.99
C GLY A 264 -13.57 6.07 -23.11
N PRO A 265 -12.74 5.23 -23.75
CA PRO A 265 -11.89 4.27 -23.06
C PRO A 265 -10.79 4.95 -22.24
N GLY A 266 -10.41 4.30 -21.15
CA GLY A 266 -9.47 4.89 -20.20
C GLY A 266 -8.97 3.94 -19.13
N LEU A 267 -8.03 4.43 -18.32
CA LEU A 267 -7.55 3.75 -17.13
C LEU A 267 -8.15 4.40 -15.89
N LEU A 268 -8.87 3.62 -15.08
CA LEU A 268 -9.37 4.08 -13.80
C LEU A 268 -8.22 4.23 -12.79
N THR A 269 -8.31 5.23 -11.95
CA THR A 269 -7.38 5.50 -10.86
C THR A 269 -8.17 5.77 -9.60
N SER A 270 -7.84 5.06 -8.52
CA SER A 270 -8.41 5.34 -7.21
C SER A 270 -7.53 6.32 -6.43
N ARG A 271 -8.15 7.05 -5.50
CA ARG A 271 -7.45 8.04 -4.67
C ARG A 271 -6.35 7.39 -3.82
N SER A 272 -6.61 6.18 -3.31
CA SER A 272 -5.66 5.45 -2.46
C SER A 272 -4.46 4.92 -3.25
N THR A 273 -4.66 4.56 -4.52
CA THR A 273 -3.59 3.97 -5.36
C THR A 273 -2.73 4.98 -6.09
N ARG A 274 -3.32 6.10 -6.53
CA ARG A 274 -2.64 7.15 -7.32
C ARG A 274 -1.91 6.64 -8.56
N THR A 275 -2.29 5.46 -9.05
CA THR A 275 -1.67 4.79 -10.20
C THR A 275 -2.74 4.51 -11.26
N PRO A 276 -2.61 5.08 -12.47
CA PRO A 276 -3.50 4.75 -13.58
C PRO A 276 -3.54 3.26 -13.85
N GLY A 277 -4.75 2.71 -13.92
CA GLY A 277 -5.00 1.29 -14.18
C GLY A 277 -4.97 0.43 -12.91
N LEU A 278 -4.89 1.03 -11.72
CA LEU A 278 -4.91 0.33 -10.45
C LEU A 278 -5.93 0.99 -9.51
N VAL A 279 -6.83 0.20 -8.94
CA VAL A 279 -7.80 0.64 -7.92
C VAL A 279 -7.73 -0.27 -6.70
N ALA A 280 -7.98 0.28 -5.52
CA ALA A 280 -8.14 -0.52 -4.30
C ALA A 280 -9.60 -0.98 -4.19
N ASN A 281 -9.86 -2.24 -3.81
CA ASN A 281 -11.22 -2.72 -3.55
C ASN A 281 -11.93 -1.89 -2.44
N THR A 282 -11.19 -1.39 -1.45
CA THR A 282 -11.71 -0.51 -0.40
C THR A 282 -12.21 0.84 -0.92
N ASP A 283 -11.75 1.29 -2.09
CA ASP A 283 -12.17 2.55 -2.70
C ASP A 283 -13.47 2.38 -3.52
N PHE A 284 -14.00 1.16 -3.68
CA PHE A 284 -15.25 0.89 -4.39
C PHE A 284 -16.46 1.56 -3.74
N ALA A 285 -16.70 1.33 -2.44
CA ALA A 285 -17.80 1.95 -1.72
C ALA A 285 -17.72 3.50 -1.72
N PRO A 286 -16.57 4.12 -1.41
CA PRO A 286 -16.39 5.58 -1.54
C PRO A 286 -16.66 6.12 -2.95
N ALA A 287 -16.28 5.39 -4.01
CA ALA A 287 -16.52 5.80 -5.39
C ALA A 287 -18.00 5.71 -5.77
N LEU A 288 -18.67 4.61 -5.39
CA LEU A 288 -20.10 4.46 -5.66
C LEU A 288 -20.94 5.45 -4.85
N ALA A 289 -20.60 5.69 -3.59
CA ALA A 289 -21.25 6.72 -2.78
C ALA A 289 -21.07 8.12 -3.39
N ALA A 290 -19.86 8.46 -3.86
CA ALA A 290 -19.60 9.71 -4.57
C ALA A 290 -20.44 9.83 -5.86
N TYR A 291 -20.59 8.73 -6.60
CA TYR A 291 -21.47 8.69 -7.78
C TYR A 291 -22.92 9.03 -7.42
N PHE A 292 -23.45 8.60 -6.29
CA PHE A 292 -24.81 8.97 -5.89
C PHE A 292 -24.92 10.32 -5.14
N GLY A 293 -23.79 10.98 -4.87
CA GLY A 293 -23.74 12.18 -4.02
C GLY A 293 -23.98 11.88 -2.53
N ALA A 294 -23.78 10.63 -2.10
CA ALA A 294 -23.93 10.17 -0.73
C ALA A 294 -22.64 10.39 0.07
N SER A 295 -22.79 10.56 1.39
CA SER A 295 -21.67 10.51 2.35
C SER A 295 -21.67 9.17 3.07
N LEU A 296 -20.48 8.59 3.28
CA LEU A 296 -20.36 7.32 4.00
C LEU A 296 -20.51 7.53 5.51
N LEU A 297 -21.26 6.63 6.15
CA LEU A 297 -21.49 6.65 7.61
C LEU A 297 -20.24 6.42 8.44
N SER A 298 -19.27 5.70 7.89
CA SER A 298 -17.95 5.51 8.50
C SER A 298 -17.12 6.80 8.60
N GLY A 299 -17.56 7.91 7.98
CA GLY A 299 -16.78 9.14 7.85
C GLY A 299 -15.67 9.06 6.79
N GLN A 300 -15.55 7.93 6.09
CA GLN A 300 -14.63 7.79 4.97
C GLN A 300 -14.95 8.81 3.87
N ARG A 301 -13.91 9.49 3.38
CA ARG A 301 -14.09 10.51 2.34
C ARG A 301 -14.47 9.87 1.02
N THR A 302 -15.62 10.27 0.49
CA THR A 302 -16.12 9.83 -0.81
C THR A 302 -15.35 10.53 -1.94
N ALA A 303 -14.99 9.76 -2.96
CA ALA A 303 -14.31 10.25 -4.16
C ALA A 303 -14.52 9.25 -5.30
N ASP A 304 -15.04 9.73 -6.43
CA ASP A 304 -15.20 8.91 -7.63
C ASP A 304 -13.83 8.55 -8.24
N PHE A 305 -13.79 7.51 -9.07
CA PHE A 305 -12.59 7.15 -9.81
C PHE A 305 -12.25 8.22 -10.84
N THR A 306 -10.95 8.53 -10.98
CA THR A 306 -10.48 9.40 -12.05
C THR A 306 -10.06 8.57 -13.24
N VAL A 307 -10.27 9.12 -14.44
CA VAL A 307 -10.03 8.41 -15.70
C VAL A 307 -8.86 9.07 -16.40
N ARG A 308 -7.85 8.28 -16.75
CA ARG A 308 -6.81 8.69 -17.69
C ARG A 308 -7.17 8.13 -19.07
N PRO A 309 -7.56 8.96 -20.06
CA PRO A 309 -7.89 8.47 -21.39
C PRO A 309 -6.76 7.64 -21.99
N THR A 310 -7.11 6.52 -22.63
CA THR A 310 -6.15 5.70 -23.37
C THR A 310 -6.86 4.91 -24.45
N ALA A 311 -6.23 4.78 -25.62
CA ALA A 311 -6.79 4.01 -26.74
C ALA A 311 -6.66 2.49 -26.55
N ARG A 312 -5.77 2.01 -25.66
CA ARG A 312 -5.49 0.58 -25.46
C ARG A 312 -5.42 0.22 -23.97
N PRO A 313 -6.56 0.28 -23.25
CA PRO A 313 -6.57 0.07 -21.80
C PRO A 313 -6.09 -1.34 -21.41
N THR A 314 -6.56 -2.39 -22.09
CA THR A 314 -6.18 -3.79 -21.81
C THR A 314 -4.68 -4.05 -21.93
N THR A 315 -4.03 -3.53 -22.98
CA THR A 315 -2.59 -3.66 -23.17
C THR A 315 -1.81 -2.99 -22.04
N ALA A 316 -2.23 -1.79 -21.62
CA ALA A 316 -1.62 -1.09 -20.50
C ALA A 316 -1.76 -1.86 -19.18
N LEU A 317 -2.95 -2.42 -18.92
CA LEU A 317 -3.21 -3.24 -17.72
C LEU A 317 -2.40 -4.54 -17.72
N LEU A 318 -2.31 -5.25 -18.83
CA LEU A 318 -1.46 -6.44 -18.94
C LEU A 318 0.01 -6.12 -18.64
N GLY A 319 0.51 -4.97 -19.09
CA GLY A 319 1.86 -4.50 -18.76
C GLY A 319 2.05 -4.26 -17.27
N ILE A 320 1.06 -3.65 -16.60
CA ILE A 320 1.07 -3.43 -15.15
C ILE A 320 1.05 -4.78 -14.41
N GLN A 321 0.12 -5.67 -14.75
CA GLN A 321 -0.04 -6.97 -14.11
C GLN A 321 1.26 -7.78 -14.24
N ARG A 322 1.78 -7.99 -15.46
CA ARG A 322 3.01 -8.77 -15.68
C ARG A 322 4.19 -8.26 -14.86
N ARG A 323 4.41 -6.94 -14.82
CA ARG A 323 5.50 -6.34 -14.03
C ARG A 323 5.28 -6.52 -12.53
N ALA A 324 4.05 -6.36 -12.06
CA ALA A 324 3.69 -6.51 -10.65
C ALA A 324 3.85 -7.97 -10.19
N THR A 325 3.40 -8.94 -10.99
CA THR A 325 3.54 -10.37 -10.70
C THR A 325 5.02 -10.79 -10.71
N ALA A 326 5.80 -10.34 -11.71
CA ALA A 326 7.24 -10.62 -11.78
C ALA A 326 8.01 -10.01 -10.60
N GLN A 327 7.68 -8.77 -10.21
CA GLN A 327 8.23 -8.15 -9.01
C GLN A 327 7.88 -8.96 -7.78
N ARG A 328 6.59 -9.30 -7.59
CA ARG A 328 6.12 -10.07 -6.44
C ARG A 328 6.84 -11.40 -6.29
N GLN A 329 7.04 -12.12 -7.39
CA GLN A 329 7.80 -13.37 -7.39
C GLN A 329 9.27 -13.14 -7.00
N GLY A 330 9.91 -12.10 -7.54
CA GLY A 330 11.28 -11.74 -7.17
C GLY A 330 11.44 -11.30 -5.71
N MET A 331 10.48 -10.57 -5.14
CA MET A 331 10.50 -10.14 -3.74
C MET A 331 10.51 -11.31 -2.76
N LYS A 332 9.96 -12.47 -3.13
CA LYS A 332 10.01 -13.69 -2.29
C LYS A 332 11.44 -14.15 -2.02
N LEU A 333 12.41 -13.78 -2.86
CA LEU A 333 13.83 -14.11 -2.67
C LEU A 333 14.49 -13.29 -1.57
N LEU A 334 14.02 -12.05 -1.32
CA LEU A 334 14.70 -11.10 -0.45
C LEU A 334 14.97 -11.63 0.97
N PRO A 335 14.00 -12.24 1.69
CA PRO A 335 14.25 -12.78 3.03
C PRO A 335 15.33 -13.87 3.05
N TYR A 336 15.42 -14.72 2.02
CA TYR A 336 16.45 -15.76 1.93
C TYR A 336 17.85 -15.17 1.78
N PHE A 337 18.00 -14.15 0.93
CA PHE A 337 19.27 -13.44 0.78
C PHE A 337 19.65 -12.64 2.03
N ALA A 338 18.66 -12.06 2.73
CA ALA A 338 18.89 -11.39 3.99
C ALA A 338 19.42 -12.40 5.05
N VAL A 339 18.76 -13.56 5.21
CA VAL A 339 19.23 -14.64 6.09
C VAL A 339 20.63 -15.11 5.72
N ALA A 340 20.90 -15.34 4.42
CA ALA A 340 22.25 -15.72 3.97
C ALA A 340 23.30 -14.67 4.34
N GLY A 341 23.00 -13.39 4.16
CA GLY A 341 23.84 -12.28 4.63
C GLY A 341 24.06 -12.30 6.14
N GLY A 342 23.00 -12.59 6.90
CA GLY A 342 23.05 -12.79 8.35
C GLY A 342 23.95 -13.96 8.77
N LEU A 343 23.91 -15.08 8.05
CA LEU A 343 24.77 -16.24 8.30
C LEU A 343 26.24 -15.99 7.95
N ILE A 344 26.51 -15.20 6.90
CA ILE A 344 27.86 -14.73 6.58
C ILE A 344 28.43 -13.92 7.76
N VAL A 345 27.61 -13.11 8.42
CA VAL A 345 28.01 -12.39 9.64
C VAL A 345 28.41 -13.36 10.74
N VAL A 346 27.56 -14.35 11.02
CA VAL A 346 27.83 -15.37 12.05
C VAL A 346 29.15 -16.11 11.76
N LEU A 347 29.35 -16.55 10.52
CA LEU A 347 30.57 -17.24 10.09
C LEU A 347 31.81 -16.36 10.28
N ALA A 348 31.76 -15.11 9.83
CA ALA A 348 32.88 -14.17 9.96
C ALA A 348 33.23 -13.91 11.44
N LEU A 349 32.23 -13.79 12.32
CA LEU A 349 32.44 -13.62 13.76
C LEU A 349 33.01 -14.88 14.41
N ALA A 350 32.56 -16.07 14.02
CA ALA A 350 33.05 -17.35 14.53
C ALA A 350 34.53 -17.57 14.18
N LEU A 351 34.92 -17.29 12.92
CA LEU A 351 36.30 -17.40 12.46
C LEU A 351 37.22 -16.41 13.18
N ARG A 352 36.77 -15.16 13.38
CA ARG A 352 37.52 -14.16 14.14
C ARG A 352 37.77 -14.57 15.58
N ARG A 353 36.80 -15.20 16.25
CA ARG A 353 36.98 -15.70 17.63
C ARG A 353 38.00 -16.81 17.73
N ARG A 354 38.14 -17.64 16.68
CA ARG A 354 39.12 -18.72 16.61
C ARG A 354 40.52 -18.27 16.20
N GLY A 355 40.75 -16.97 16.04
CA GLY A 355 42.04 -16.42 15.60
C GLY A 355 42.38 -16.72 14.14
N GLY A 356 41.44 -17.27 13.36
CA GLY A 356 41.65 -17.56 11.94
C GLY A 356 41.49 -16.32 11.06
N ASP A 357 42.08 -16.38 9.86
CA ASP A 357 41.82 -15.40 8.79
C ASP A 357 40.39 -15.58 8.29
N ALA A 358 39.46 -14.81 8.87
CA ALA A 358 38.11 -14.80 8.35
C ALA A 358 38.12 -14.20 6.94
N PRO A 359 37.36 -14.74 5.98
CA PRO A 359 37.28 -14.22 4.64
C PRO A 359 36.41 -12.95 4.65
N TRP A 360 36.98 -11.85 5.15
CA TRP A 360 36.30 -10.56 5.35
C TRP A 360 35.71 -10.03 4.05
N ASP A 361 36.24 -10.44 2.90
CA ASP A 361 35.68 -10.13 1.58
C ASP A 361 34.27 -10.72 1.35
N LEU A 362 33.87 -11.80 2.04
CA LEU A 362 32.49 -12.30 2.00
C LEU A 362 31.49 -11.27 2.54
N THR A 363 31.94 -10.33 3.37
CA THR A 363 31.09 -9.24 3.88
C THR A 363 30.71 -8.22 2.80
N LEU A 364 31.29 -8.30 1.59
CA LEU A 364 30.82 -7.57 0.41
C LEU A 364 29.51 -8.12 -0.16
N LEU A 365 29.22 -9.43 0.04
CA LEU A 365 28.07 -10.09 -0.56
C LEU A 365 26.72 -9.48 -0.15
N PRO A 366 26.48 -9.11 1.13
CA PRO A 366 25.31 -8.31 1.52
C PRO A 366 25.16 -7.02 0.71
N GLY A 367 26.24 -6.27 0.51
CA GLY A 367 26.23 -5.03 -0.27
C GLY A 367 25.91 -5.27 -1.75
N VAL A 368 26.48 -6.32 -2.35
CA VAL A 368 26.19 -6.74 -3.73
C VAL A 368 24.72 -7.14 -3.87
N ALA A 369 24.20 -7.97 -2.96
CA ALA A 369 22.82 -8.43 -3.00
C ALA A 369 21.83 -7.26 -2.86
N ILE A 370 22.04 -6.36 -1.89
CA ILE A 370 21.17 -5.20 -1.67
C ILE A 370 21.21 -4.27 -2.90
N ALA A 371 22.40 -4.03 -3.48
CA ALA A 371 22.52 -3.25 -4.72
C ALA A 371 21.80 -3.91 -5.91
N ALA A 372 21.92 -5.24 -6.06
CA ALA A 372 21.22 -5.97 -7.11
C ALA A 372 19.69 -5.89 -6.93
N PHE A 373 19.16 -6.06 -5.72
CA PHE A 373 17.73 -5.88 -5.44
C PHE A 373 17.28 -4.44 -5.69
N ALA A 374 18.10 -3.45 -5.33
CA ALA A 374 17.78 -2.03 -5.55
C ALA A 374 17.65 -1.69 -7.03
N LEU A 375 18.35 -2.39 -7.93
CA LEU A 375 18.36 -2.15 -9.38
C LEU A 375 17.39 -3.04 -10.17
N SER A 376 16.80 -4.04 -9.53
CA SER A 376 16.03 -5.08 -10.22
C SER A 376 14.53 -4.92 -10.04
N THR A 377 13.77 -5.38 -11.05
CA THR A 377 12.30 -5.43 -11.02
C THR A 377 11.73 -6.84 -11.11
N SER A 378 12.58 -7.84 -11.35
CA SER A 378 12.19 -9.25 -11.43
C SER A 378 13.34 -10.16 -10.97
N ALA A 379 13.04 -11.42 -10.68
CA ALA A 379 14.05 -12.41 -10.28
C ALA A 379 15.14 -12.61 -11.35
N ALA A 380 14.77 -12.61 -12.64
CA ALA A 380 15.73 -12.75 -13.74
C ALA A 380 16.71 -11.56 -13.80
N GLN A 381 16.19 -10.33 -13.70
CA GLN A 381 17.02 -9.13 -13.64
C GLN A 381 17.93 -9.15 -12.41
N PHE A 382 17.43 -9.62 -11.27
CA PHE A 382 18.22 -9.78 -10.06
C PHE A 382 19.38 -10.75 -10.23
N GLY A 383 19.19 -11.89 -10.90
CA GLY A 383 20.27 -12.82 -11.22
C GLY A 383 21.37 -12.18 -12.07
N VAL A 384 20.99 -11.50 -13.15
CA VAL A 384 21.93 -10.79 -14.04
C VAL A 384 22.65 -9.65 -13.31
N ALA A 385 21.90 -8.80 -12.59
CA ALA A 385 22.47 -7.70 -11.82
C ALA A 385 23.45 -8.21 -10.74
N SER A 386 23.10 -9.30 -10.05
CA SER A 386 23.98 -9.93 -9.06
C SER A 386 25.29 -10.43 -9.68
N ALA A 387 25.23 -11.08 -10.84
CA ALA A 387 26.43 -11.55 -11.55
C ALA A 387 27.34 -10.40 -11.99
N ILE A 388 26.76 -9.33 -12.57
CA ILE A 388 27.50 -8.14 -12.99
C ILE A 388 28.13 -7.43 -11.79
N LEU A 389 27.35 -7.17 -10.74
CA LEU A 389 27.81 -6.46 -9.55
C LEU A 389 28.84 -7.27 -8.76
N LEU A 390 28.68 -8.59 -8.67
CA LEU A 390 29.66 -9.46 -8.04
C LEU A 390 30.98 -9.42 -8.82
N THR A 391 30.93 -9.55 -10.14
CA THR A 391 32.14 -9.47 -10.99
C THR A 391 32.83 -8.12 -10.84
N ALA A 392 32.07 -7.03 -10.91
CA ALA A 392 32.59 -5.68 -10.71
C ALA A 392 33.20 -5.51 -9.30
N ALA A 393 32.54 -6.00 -8.26
CA ALA A 393 33.05 -5.93 -6.89
C ALA A 393 34.34 -6.74 -6.71
N LEU A 394 34.45 -7.93 -7.34
CA LEU A 394 35.65 -8.76 -7.30
C LEU A 394 36.85 -8.12 -8.02
N LEU A 395 36.60 -7.34 -9.08
CA LEU A 395 37.63 -6.58 -9.80
C LEU A 395 38.02 -5.31 -9.04
N LEU A 396 37.04 -4.53 -8.59
CA LEU A 396 37.25 -3.27 -7.89
C LEU A 396 37.92 -3.47 -6.53
N ARG A 397 37.59 -4.53 -5.79
CA ARG A 397 38.24 -4.79 -4.49
C ARG A 397 39.75 -4.94 -4.63
N ARG A 398 40.24 -5.45 -5.76
CA ARG A 398 41.69 -5.58 -6.04
C ARG A 398 42.35 -4.24 -6.36
N ARG A 399 41.60 -3.28 -6.93
CA ARG A 399 42.12 -1.97 -7.35
C ARG A 399 42.03 -0.91 -6.27
N ILE A 400 40.89 -0.81 -5.59
CA ILE A 400 40.58 0.26 -4.63
C ILE A 400 40.40 -0.26 -3.20
N GLY A 401 40.50 -1.56 -2.97
CA GLY A 401 40.24 -2.20 -1.69
C GLY A 401 38.75 -2.53 -1.46
N PRO A 402 38.46 -3.50 -0.57
CA PRO A 402 37.09 -3.95 -0.33
C PRO A 402 36.23 -2.88 0.36
N ALA A 403 36.78 -2.13 1.31
CA ALA A 403 36.03 -1.06 2.01
C ALA A 403 35.58 0.07 1.06
N ASN A 404 36.39 0.45 0.07
CA ASN A 404 36.00 1.44 -0.94
C ASN A 404 35.04 0.85 -1.98
N THR A 405 35.19 -0.44 -2.31
CA THR A 405 34.24 -1.15 -3.17
C THR A 405 32.83 -1.17 -2.56
N LEU A 406 32.72 -1.46 -1.25
CA LEU A 406 31.44 -1.40 -0.55
C LEU A 406 30.85 0.02 -0.51
N ARG A 407 31.68 1.05 -0.36
CA ARG A 407 31.25 2.45 -0.47
C ARG A 407 30.64 2.74 -1.84
N GLY A 408 31.27 2.26 -2.92
CA GLY A 408 30.73 2.37 -4.28
C GLY A 408 29.37 1.68 -4.44
N LEU A 409 29.24 0.46 -3.92
CA LEU A 409 27.95 -0.26 -3.90
C LEU A 409 26.87 0.51 -3.12
N CYS A 410 27.22 1.10 -1.97
CA CYS A 410 26.32 1.94 -1.19
C CYS A 410 25.93 3.22 -1.94
N GLY A 411 26.86 3.86 -2.64
CA GLY A 411 26.56 4.98 -3.53
C GLY A 411 25.57 4.60 -4.63
N LEU A 412 25.72 3.41 -5.22
CA LEU A 412 24.80 2.86 -6.22
C LEU A 412 23.41 2.57 -5.66
N ILE A 413 23.32 1.98 -4.44
CA ILE A 413 22.04 1.76 -3.74
C ILE A 413 21.34 3.11 -3.50
N TRP A 414 22.08 4.11 -3.01
CA TRP A 414 21.53 5.44 -2.75
C TRP A 414 21.02 6.09 -4.05
N LEU A 415 21.83 6.07 -5.11
CA LEU A 415 21.45 6.64 -6.41
C LEU A 415 20.24 5.92 -7.00
N ALA A 416 20.19 4.59 -6.96
CA ALA A 416 19.07 3.80 -7.44
C ALA A 416 17.77 4.15 -6.71
N GLY A 417 17.81 4.27 -5.37
CA GLY A 417 16.64 4.65 -4.59
C GLY A 417 16.19 6.10 -4.88
N VAL A 418 17.11 7.05 -5.04
CA VAL A 418 16.79 8.43 -5.44
C VAL A 418 16.14 8.46 -6.82
N ILE A 419 16.70 7.76 -7.81
CA ILE A 419 16.11 7.65 -9.16
C ILE A 419 14.71 7.04 -9.09
N HIS A 420 14.53 5.96 -8.33
CA HIS A 420 13.23 5.32 -8.18
C HIS A 420 12.16 6.22 -7.55
N MET A 421 12.56 7.10 -6.62
CA MET A 421 11.70 8.07 -5.99
C MET A 421 11.35 9.24 -6.93
N LEU A 422 12.30 9.76 -7.70
CA LEU A 422 12.06 10.88 -8.62
C LEU A 422 11.36 10.47 -9.91
N ALA A 423 11.41 9.18 -10.29
CA ALA A 423 10.85 8.72 -11.54
C ALA A 423 9.34 9.00 -11.64
N PRO A 424 8.89 9.75 -12.67
CA PRO A 424 7.46 9.97 -12.90
C PRO A 424 6.79 8.61 -13.11
N HIS A 425 5.63 8.42 -12.47
CA HIS A 425 4.87 7.16 -12.43
C HIS A 425 5.37 6.08 -11.45
N GLY A 426 6.37 6.38 -10.60
CA GLY A 426 6.68 5.61 -9.39
C GLY A 426 7.25 4.23 -9.65
N LEU A 427 8.53 4.17 -10.08
CA LEU A 427 9.26 2.91 -10.30
C LEU A 427 9.40 2.06 -9.03
N LEU A 428 9.26 2.68 -7.85
CA LEU A 428 9.28 1.98 -6.56
C LEU A 428 8.29 0.81 -6.50
N LYS A 429 7.11 0.87 -7.13
CA LYS A 429 6.16 -0.26 -7.13
C LYS A 429 6.61 -1.48 -7.92
N PHE A 430 7.64 -1.33 -8.74
CA PHE A 430 8.23 -2.40 -9.55
C PHE A 430 9.63 -2.78 -9.08
N SER A 431 10.25 -2.04 -8.15
CA SER A 431 11.54 -2.43 -7.57
C SER A 431 11.36 -3.62 -6.63
N LEU A 432 12.36 -4.51 -6.56
CA LEU A 432 12.36 -5.63 -5.62
C LEU A 432 12.59 -5.21 -4.15
N LEU A 433 13.20 -4.04 -3.89
CA LEU A 433 13.21 -3.41 -2.56
C LEU A 433 12.00 -2.49 -2.32
N GLY A 434 11.13 -2.38 -3.33
CA GLY A 434 9.94 -1.54 -3.30
C GLY A 434 8.78 -2.14 -2.51
N TYR A 435 7.61 -1.53 -2.65
CA TYR A 435 6.36 -2.10 -2.12
C TYR A 435 5.64 -2.93 -3.21
N SER A 436 4.87 -3.93 -2.80
CA SER A 436 4.10 -4.75 -3.73
C SER A 436 2.65 -4.25 -3.85
N ILE A 437 2.26 -3.85 -5.07
CA ILE A 437 0.86 -3.51 -5.38
C ILE A 437 -0.05 -4.73 -5.44
N VAL A 438 0.51 -5.93 -5.61
CA VAL A 438 -0.22 -7.21 -5.56
C VAL A 438 -0.59 -7.52 -4.11
N GLU A 439 0.32 -7.33 -3.16
CA GLU A 439 -0.05 -7.47 -1.74
C GLU A 439 -0.98 -6.38 -1.25
N GLY A 440 -1.01 -5.20 -1.88
CA GLY A 440 -1.89 -4.10 -1.48
C GLY A 440 -1.61 -3.54 -0.09
N ALA A 441 -0.47 -3.85 0.56
CA ALA A 441 -0.15 -3.27 1.87
C ALA A 441 0.04 -1.74 1.78
N ARG A 442 0.50 -1.27 0.62
CA ARG A 442 0.77 0.12 0.28
C ARG A 442 0.72 0.28 -1.25
N TYR A 443 0.35 1.46 -1.74
CA TYR A 443 0.26 1.74 -3.18
C TYR A 443 1.11 2.92 -3.66
N TYR A 444 1.72 3.70 -2.76
CA TYR A 444 2.62 4.81 -3.06
C TYR A 444 3.58 5.03 -1.90
N GLY A 445 4.62 5.84 -2.08
CA GLY A 445 5.64 6.09 -1.05
C GLY A 445 6.77 5.07 -1.06
N ILE A 446 7.74 5.24 -0.16
CA ILE A 446 8.87 4.33 -0.01
C ILE A 446 8.55 3.17 0.95
N GLY A 447 8.96 1.95 0.60
CA GLY A 447 8.85 0.73 1.43
C GLY A 447 9.79 0.74 2.64
N ASN A 448 9.65 -0.22 3.56
CA ASN A 448 10.57 -0.34 4.71
C ASN A 448 11.95 -0.85 4.26
N GLU A 449 11.95 -1.75 3.28
CA GLU A 449 13.11 -2.39 2.69
C GLU A 449 14.01 -1.37 1.99
N MET A 450 13.46 -0.63 1.00
CA MET A 450 14.19 0.45 0.33
C MET A 450 14.63 1.55 1.32
N MET A 451 13.79 1.94 2.28
CA MET A 451 14.16 2.98 3.25
C MET A 451 15.34 2.55 4.12
N GLY A 452 15.32 1.32 4.67
CA GLY A 452 16.41 0.78 5.47
C GLY A 452 17.71 0.64 4.68
N ALA A 453 17.62 0.15 3.44
CA ALA A 453 18.75 0.07 2.52
C ALA A 453 19.33 1.46 2.21
N LEU A 454 18.48 2.45 1.90
CA LEU A 454 18.90 3.84 1.67
C LEU A 454 19.57 4.45 2.90
N ALA A 455 19.03 4.25 4.10
CA ALA A 455 19.58 4.79 5.33
C ALA A 455 20.99 4.23 5.61
N GLY A 456 21.17 2.91 5.50
CA GLY A 456 22.49 2.28 5.66
C GLY A 456 23.47 2.67 4.55
N ALA A 457 23.01 2.69 3.30
CA ALA A 457 23.83 3.02 2.15
C ALA A 457 24.31 4.47 2.19
N MET A 458 23.43 5.41 2.54
CA MET A 458 23.78 6.82 2.66
C MET A 458 24.84 7.05 3.74
N LEU A 459 24.71 6.40 4.90
CA LEU A 459 25.70 6.45 5.97
C LEU A 459 27.09 5.96 5.51
N VAL A 460 27.15 4.78 4.90
CA VAL A 460 28.42 4.19 4.44
C VAL A 460 29.02 4.98 3.27
N ALA A 461 28.20 5.44 2.32
CA ALA A 461 28.65 6.28 1.22
C ALA A 461 29.20 7.63 1.71
N ALA A 462 28.53 8.25 2.70
CA ALA A 462 28.97 9.51 3.31
C ALA A 462 30.35 9.41 3.97
N ALA A 463 30.70 8.25 4.56
CA ALA A 463 32.02 8.04 5.13
C ALA A 463 33.15 8.12 4.08
N GLY A 464 32.86 7.76 2.82
CA GLY A 464 33.81 7.89 1.71
C GLY A 464 33.81 9.27 1.05
N ALA A 465 32.62 9.85 0.85
CA ALA A 465 32.49 11.19 0.30
C ALA A 465 33.08 12.27 1.21
N ALA A 466 33.17 12.05 2.52
CA ALA A 466 33.75 13.01 3.46
C ALA A 466 35.23 13.35 3.19
N ALA A 467 35.96 12.50 2.45
CA ALA A 467 37.33 12.76 2.04
C ALA A 467 37.44 13.65 0.79
N THR A 468 36.41 13.66 -0.05
CA THR A 468 36.44 14.29 -1.39
C THR A 468 35.42 15.41 -1.57
N TRP A 469 34.32 15.38 -0.83
CA TRP A 469 33.18 16.30 -0.95
C TRP A 469 33.08 17.19 0.28
N SER A 470 32.64 18.43 0.08
CA SER A 470 32.46 19.36 1.20
C SER A 470 31.35 18.89 2.14
N ARG A 471 31.49 19.18 3.45
CA ARG A 471 30.46 18.92 4.46
C ARG A 471 29.10 19.54 4.09
N ARG A 472 29.12 20.69 3.39
CA ARG A 472 27.93 21.39 2.90
C ARG A 472 27.19 20.58 1.83
N LEU A 473 27.91 20.02 0.85
CA LEU A 473 27.31 19.18 -0.19
C LEU A 473 26.70 17.91 0.41
N MET A 474 27.42 17.25 1.32
CA MET A 474 26.91 16.05 2.01
C MET A 474 25.62 16.34 2.79
N LEU A 475 25.60 17.46 3.53
CA LEU A 475 24.41 17.90 4.25
C LEU A 475 23.27 18.22 3.29
N ALA A 476 23.54 18.91 2.17
CA ALA A 476 22.52 19.22 1.17
C ALA A 476 21.88 17.96 0.58
N LEU A 477 22.68 16.96 0.21
CA LEU A 477 22.19 15.68 -0.31
C LEU A 477 21.42 14.88 0.75
N ALA A 478 21.87 14.94 2.00
CA ALA A 478 21.17 14.34 3.13
C ALA A 478 19.79 14.95 3.33
N LEU A 479 19.72 16.28 3.38
CA LEU A 479 18.47 17.02 3.54
C LEU A 479 17.54 16.81 2.34
N ALA A 480 18.08 16.78 1.12
CA ALA A 480 17.31 16.46 -0.08
C ALA A 480 16.69 15.05 0.01
N THR A 481 17.48 14.05 0.42
CA THR A 481 17.00 12.67 0.60
C THR A 481 15.91 12.60 1.67
N ILE A 482 16.10 13.27 2.81
CA ILE A 482 15.10 13.36 3.89
C ILE A 482 13.81 14.02 3.38
N GLY A 483 13.95 15.13 2.65
CA GLY A 483 12.82 15.82 2.02
C GLY A 483 12.04 14.90 1.10
N MET A 484 12.74 14.12 0.24
CA MET A 484 12.11 13.14 -0.63
C MET A 484 11.40 12.01 0.13
N ILE A 485 11.98 11.50 1.22
CA ILE A 485 11.38 10.45 2.06
C ILE A 485 10.10 10.95 2.74
N GLY A 486 10.11 12.20 3.20
CA GLY A 486 8.95 12.83 3.84
C GLY A 486 7.86 13.27 2.86
N TRP A 487 8.23 13.66 1.64
CA TRP A 487 7.31 14.34 0.72
C TRP A 487 6.09 13.47 0.36
N PRO A 488 4.85 13.95 0.57
CA PRO A 488 3.61 13.16 0.38
C PRO A 488 3.36 12.61 -1.02
N GLN A 489 3.94 13.25 -2.04
CA GLN A 489 3.80 12.82 -3.43
C GLN A 489 4.84 11.77 -3.84
N ILE A 490 5.93 11.64 -3.08
CA ILE A 490 7.10 10.82 -3.44
C ILE A 490 7.32 9.70 -2.42
N GLY A 491 7.83 10.03 -1.22
CA GLY A 491 8.23 9.06 -0.20
C GLY A 491 7.16 8.79 0.85
N ALA A 492 6.42 9.81 1.27
CA ALA A 492 5.29 9.74 2.22
C ALA A 492 5.53 8.81 3.45
N LYS A 493 6.70 8.88 4.09
CA LYS A 493 7.08 7.98 5.19
C LYS A 493 7.63 8.71 6.41
N ALA A 494 6.75 9.04 7.35
CA ALA A 494 7.10 9.73 8.60
C ALA A 494 8.19 9.01 9.42
N GLY A 495 8.06 7.69 9.62
CA GLY A 495 9.10 6.91 10.31
C GLY A 495 10.46 6.95 9.62
N GLY A 496 10.49 7.05 8.28
CA GLY A 496 11.71 7.25 7.52
C GLY A 496 12.36 8.61 7.78
N VAL A 497 11.56 9.68 7.88
CA VAL A 497 12.05 11.03 8.26
C VAL A 497 12.67 11.00 9.65
N ILE A 498 12.01 10.38 10.64
CA ILE A 498 12.52 10.28 12.02
C ILE A 498 13.89 9.57 12.04
N VAL A 499 13.98 8.43 11.35
CA VAL A 499 15.21 7.64 11.25
C VAL A 499 16.31 8.44 10.59
N SER A 500 16.06 9.02 9.41
CA SER A 500 17.07 9.73 8.64
C SER A 500 17.56 11.01 9.33
N VAL A 501 16.64 11.82 9.90
CA VAL A 501 17.01 13.01 10.68
C VAL A 501 17.80 12.64 11.92
N GLY A 502 17.33 11.66 12.70
CA GLY A 502 17.98 11.27 13.94
C GLY A 502 19.37 10.67 13.69
N THR A 503 19.49 9.84 12.66
CA THR A 503 20.77 9.29 12.20
C THR A 503 21.75 10.39 11.79
N LEU A 504 21.28 11.41 11.05
CA LEU A 504 22.09 12.54 10.61
C LEU A 504 22.58 13.41 11.78
N LEU A 505 21.69 13.69 12.74
CA LEU A 505 22.02 14.42 13.96
C LEU A 505 23.08 13.68 14.78
N VAL A 506 22.95 12.35 14.91
CA VAL A 506 23.92 11.53 15.64
C VAL A 506 25.27 11.49 14.92
N TYR A 507 25.26 11.40 13.59
CA TYR A 507 26.48 11.43 12.78
C TYR A 507 27.24 12.75 12.96
N PHE A 508 26.59 13.89 12.71
CA PHE A 508 27.24 15.19 12.81
C PHE A 508 27.56 15.63 14.25
N GLY A 509 26.78 15.18 15.24
CA GLY A 509 27.11 15.36 16.65
C GLY A 509 28.36 14.58 17.02
N SER A 510 28.48 13.33 16.56
CA SER A 510 29.66 12.50 16.81
C SER A 510 30.91 13.04 16.11
N LEU A 511 30.78 13.60 14.90
CA LEU A 511 31.89 14.29 14.23
C LEU A 511 32.41 15.51 15.01
N ARG A 512 31.57 16.10 15.87
CA ARG A 512 31.94 17.21 16.77
C ARG A 512 32.39 16.71 18.16
N GLY A 513 32.57 15.41 18.35
CA GLY A 513 33.00 14.84 19.63
C GLY A 513 31.92 14.84 20.72
N VAL A 514 30.64 15.00 20.37
CA VAL A 514 29.54 14.96 21.34
C VAL A 514 29.47 13.57 22.01
N ARG A 515 29.47 13.55 23.35
CA ARG A 515 29.22 12.33 24.14
C ARG A 515 27.71 12.09 24.27
N TRP A 516 27.22 10.91 23.87
CA TRP A 516 25.80 10.60 23.89
C TRP A 516 25.34 10.18 25.29
N SER A 517 24.49 10.99 25.91
CA SER A 517 23.75 10.67 27.14
C SER A 517 22.26 10.43 26.81
N ALA A 518 21.50 9.85 27.74
CA ALA A 518 20.07 9.63 27.58
C ALA A 518 19.31 10.94 27.25
N GLY A 519 19.65 12.05 27.90
CA GLY A 519 19.04 13.36 27.61
C GLY A 519 19.33 13.87 26.19
N ARG A 520 20.57 13.68 25.68
CA ARG A 520 20.91 14.06 24.30
C ARG A 520 20.23 13.15 23.27
N ALA A 521 20.07 11.87 23.58
CA ALA A 521 19.30 10.96 22.75
C ALA A 521 17.81 11.36 22.70
N ALA A 522 17.22 11.74 23.83
CA ALA A 522 15.86 12.27 23.89
C ALA A 522 15.70 13.55 23.05
N LEU A 523 16.69 14.45 23.08
CA LEU A 523 16.69 15.65 22.23
C LEU A 523 16.73 15.30 20.73
N VAL A 524 17.50 14.28 20.34
CA VAL A 524 17.51 13.80 18.95
C VAL A 524 16.14 13.28 18.54
N VAL A 525 15.48 12.49 19.40
CA VAL A 525 14.13 11.99 19.15
C VAL A 525 13.14 13.16 19.03
N ALA A 526 13.20 14.13 19.94
CA ALA A 526 12.35 15.32 19.90
C ALA A 526 12.55 16.13 18.61
N ALA A 527 13.80 16.37 18.20
CA ALA A 527 14.11 17.07 16.95
C ALA A 527 13.62 16.31 15.71
N SER A 528 13.74 14.98 15.69
CA SER A 528 13.20 14.15 14.62
C SER A 528 11.66 14.19 14.54
N LEU A 529 10.97 14.18 15.69
CA LEU A 529 9.51 14.32 15.74
C LEU A 529 9.08 15.71 15.25
N LEU A 530 9.81 16.76 15.64
CA LEU A 530 9.57 18.12 15.16
C LEU A 530 9.74 18.21 13.63
N ALA A 531 10.72 17.50 13.05
CA ALA A 531 10.90 17.46 11.60
C ALA A 531 9.69 16.83 10.88
N VAL A 532 9.08 15.77 11.45
CA VAL A 532 7.84 15.20 10.92
C VAL A 532 6.69 16.20 10.99
N LEU A 533 6.54 16.90 12.12
CA LEU A 533 5.53 17.93 12.30
C LEU A 533 5.72 19.08 11.30
N ALA A 534 6.95 19.50 11.04
CA ALA A 534 7.26 20.51 10.04
C ALA A 534 6.87 20.06 8.62
N VAL A 535 7.19 18.81 8.24
CA VAL A 535 6.76 18.25 6.94
C VAL A 535 5.24 18.19 6.84
N ALA A 536 4.56 17.74 7.89
CA ALA A 536 3.09 17.66 7.93
C ALA A 536 2.44 19.06 7.85
N PHE A 537 3.01 20.05 8.55
CA PHE A 537 2.58 21.44 8.50
C PHE A 537 2.74 22.03 7.11
N LEU A 538 3.91 21.85 6.48
CA LEU A 538 4.17 22.31 5.11
C LEU A 538 3.22 21.67 4.10
N ASP A 539 2.96 20.36 4.19
CA ASP A 539 2.00 19.68 3.31
C ASP A 539 0.60 20.28 3.44
N SER A 540 0.13 20.52 4.67
CA SER A 540 -1.21 21.06 4.90
C SER A 540 -1.43 22.47 4.31
N HIS A 541 -0.37 23.29 4.28
CA HIS A 541 -0.43 24.65 3.73
C HIS A 541 -0.29 24.67 2.20
N LEU A 542 0.53 23.78 1.63
CA LEU A 542 0.77 23.70 0.20
C LEU A 542 -0.31 22.92 -0.56
N ASN A 543 -1.03 22.02 0.12
CA ASN A 543 -2.13 21.25 -0.45
C ASN A 543 -3.45 21.42 0.32
N PRO A 544 -4.01 22.65 0.40
CA PRO A 544 -5.27 22.89 1.10
C PRO A 544 -6.39 22.04 0.48
N GLY A 545 -7.03 21.21 1.30
CA GLY A 545 -8.08 20.27 0.88
C GLY A 545 -7.67 18.78 0.84
N ARG A 546 -6.40 18.45 1.08
CA ARG A 546 -5.92 17.09 1.38
C ARG A 546 -5.42 17.04 2.82
N GLN A 547 -6.25 16.55 3.76
CA GLN A 547 -5.77 16.27 5.12
C GLN A 547 -4.61 15.27 5.05
N SER A 548 -3.55 15.54 5.80
CA SER A 548 -2.45 14.61 5.99
C SER A 548 -2.94 13.39 6.78
N HIS A 549 -2.37 12.21 6.54
CA HIS A 549 -2.69 10.99 7.30
C HIS A 549 -2.50 11.18 8.81
N LEU A 550 -1.57 12.06 9.20
CA LEU A 550 -1.35 12.45 10.59
C LEU A 550 -2.52 13.26 11.14
N GLY A 551 -3.08 14.20 10.37
CA GLY A 551 -4.27 14.96 10.75
C GLY A 551 -5.53 14.10 10.89
N GLN A 552 -5.66 13.04 10.07
CA GLN A 552 -6.73 12.06 10.20
C GLN A 552 -6.57 11.20 11.46
N ALA A 553 -5.37 10.67 11.71
CA ALA A 553 -5.08 9.90 12.92
C ALA A 553 -5.33 10.71 14.21
N MET A 554 -4.98 12.01 14.22
CA MET A 554 -5.26 12.89 15.36
C MET A 554 -6.77 13.16 15.54
N ALA A 555 -7.53 13.31 14.46
CA ALA A 555 -8.98 13.45 14.51
C ALA A 555 -9.67 12.16 14.99
N GLU A 556 -9.18 11.00 14.57
CA GLU A 556 -9.67 9.68 15.01
C GLU A 556 -9.40 9.44 16.50
N ILE A 557 -8.20 9.75 17.00
CA ILE A 557 -7.88 9.64 18.44
C ILE A 557 -8.72 10.63 19.27
N GLY A 558 -8.92 11.86 18.78
CA GLY A 558 -9.73 12.87 19.45
C GLY A 558 -11.22 12.51 19.58
N THR A 559 -11.73 11.67 18.67
CA THR A 559 -13.13 11.23 18.64
C THR A 559 -13.38 9.88 19.30
N SER A 560 -12.35 9.02 19.39
CA SER A 560 -12.50 7.61 19.77
C SER A 560 -12.00 7.26 21.17
N GLY A 561 -11.33 8.21 21.86
CA GLY A 561 -10.83 8.02 23.23
C GLY A 561 -9.46 7.33 23.30
N LEU A 562 -8.88 7.26 24.51
CA LEU A 562 -7.51 6.77 24.73
C LEU A 562 -7.34 5.25 24.50
N GLY A 563 -8.44 4.48 24.52
CA GLY A 563 -8.43 3.02 24.31
C GLY A 563 -7.96 2.61 22.90
N ASP A 564 -8.53 3.23 21.86
CA ASP A 564 -8.17 2.94 20.47
C ASP A 564 -6.68 3.26 20.19
N GLY A 565 -6.13 4.27 20.87
CA GLY A 565 -4.71 4.59 20.81
C GLY A 565 -3.81 3.50 21.40
N TRP A 566 -4.22 2.90 22.52
CA TRP A 566 -3.51 1.79 23.14
C TRP A 566 -3.50 0.53 22.25
N ASP A 567 -4.63 0.20 21.62
CA ASP A 567 -4.75 -0.95 20.71
C ASP A 567 -3.87 -0.80 19.47
N ILE A 568 -3.73 0.43 18.95
CA ILE A 568 -2.79 0.72 17.85
C ILE A 568 -1.35 0.43 18.28
N ILE A 569 -0.97 0.85 19.50
CA ILE A 569 0.39 0.65 20.03
C ILE A 569 0.65 -0.84 20.27
N THR A 570 -0.25 -1.56 20.96
CA THR A 570 -0.06 -2.99 21.27
C THR A 570 0.03 -3.83 20.00
N ARG A 571 -0.81 -3.56 18.99
CA ARG A 571 -0.75 -4.22 17.68
C ARG A 571 0.57 -3.95 16.96
N LYS A 572 1.04 -2.70 16.99
CA LYS A 572 2.34 -2.35 16.40
C LYS A 572 3.48 -3.10 17.10
N LEU A 573 3.48 -3.10 18.42
CA LEU A 573 4.47 -3.83 19.22
C LEU A 573 4.44 -5.34 18.97
N ALA A 574 3.25 -5.93 18.79
CA ALA A 574 3.11 -7.34 18.46
C ALA A 574 3.72 -7.70 17.10
N VAL A 575 3.47 -6.87 16.08
CA VAL A 575 4.06 -7.06 14.74
C VAL A 575 5.59 -6.91 14.77
N GLU A 576 6.09 -5.85 15.41
CA GLU A 576 7.55 -5.66 15.57
C GLU A 576 8.16 -6.80 16.38
N GLY A 577 7.54 -7.22 17.48
CA GLY A 577 8.02 -8.34 18.31
C GLY A 577 8.10 -9.64 17.52
N HIS A 578 7.09 -9.94 16.70
CA HIS A 578 7.14 -11.08 15.79
C HIS A 578 8.28 -10.95 14.77
N LEU A 579 8.48 -9.77 14.18
CA LEU A 579 9.57 -9.53 13.23
C LEU A 579 10.96 -9.68 13.87
N LEU A 580 11.13 -9.21 15.10
CA LEU A 580 12.39 -9.25 15.85
C LEU A 580 12.81 -10.67 16.23
N TRP A 581 11.86 -11.57 16.51
CA TRP A 581 12.17 -12.87 17.11
C TRP A 581 11.78 -14.09 16.27
N HIS A 582 10.69 -14.00 15.52
CA HIS A 582 10.05 -15.17 14.87
C HIS A 582 10.00 -15.05 13.34
N SER A 583 10.66 -14.05 12.75
CA SER A 583 10.70 -13.84 11.31
C SER A 583 12.08 -14.12 10.70
N ALA A 584 12.12 -14.29 9.38
CA ALA A 584 13.36 -14.39 8.62
C ALA A 584 14.28 -13.17 8.80
N TRP A 585 13.75 -12.03 9.27
CA TRP A 585 14.54 -10.81 9.53
C TRP A 585 15.27 -10.81 10.87
N ALA A 586 14.90 -11.71 11.80
CA ALA A 586 15.56 -11.81 13.10
C ALA A 586 17.04 -12.16 12.96
N VAL A 587 17.36 -13.16 12.13
CA VAL A 587 18.74 -13.62 11.88
C VAL A 587 19.65 -12.51 11.36
N PRO A 588 19.35 -11.81 10.24
CA PRO A 588 20.20 -10.73 9.75
C PRO A 588 20.28 -9.54 10.69
N LEU A 589 19.19 -9.19 11.39
CA LEU A 589 19.21 -8.08 12.34
C LEU A 589 20.14 -8.36 13.51
N TRP A 590 19.91 -9.45 14.22
CA TRP A 590 20.65 -9.77 15.44
C TRP A 590 22.10 -10.14 15.15
N SER A 591 22.38 -10.84 14.04
CA SER A 591 23.77 -11.15 13.69
C SER A 591 24.56 -9.90 13.33
N ALA A 592 23.98 -8.97 12.55
CA ALA A 592 24.61 -7.71 12.21
C ALA A 592 24.82 -6.82 13.44
N LEU A 593 23.82 -6.71 14.33
CA LEU A 593 23.97 -5.99 15.61
C LEU A 593 25.07 -6.59 16.48
N ALA A 594 25.09 -7.91 16.66
CA ALA A 594 26.16 -8.59 17.40
C ALA A 594 27.53 -8.27 16.79
N GLY A 595 27.62 -8.29 15.45
CA GLY A 595 28.84 -7.93 14.73
C GLY A 595 29.27 -6.47 14.92
N ILE A 596 28.33 -5.53 14.92
CA ILE A 596 28.58 -4.11 15.23
C ILE A 596 29.13 -3.99 16.65
N PHE A 597 28.44 -4.58 17.64
CA PHE A 597 28.87 -4.53 19.04
C PHE A 597 30.27 -5.14 19.25
N MET A 598 30.57 -6.28 18.63
CA MET A 598 31.89 -6.91 18.68
C MET A 598 32.97 -6.06 17.99
N SER A 599 32.61 -5.21 17.04
CA SER A 599 33.52 -4.30 16.36
C SER A 599 33.85 -3.05 17.17
N ARG A 600 33.12 -2.76 18.26
CA ARG A 600 33.28 -1.53 19.07
C ARG A 600 34.72 -1.27 19.50
N SER A 601 35.39 -2.25 20.09
CA SER A 601 36.76 -2.06 20.58
C SER A 601 37.76 -1.88 19.43
N ALA A 602 37.52 -2.49 18.28
CA ALA A 602 38.36 -2.32 17.10
C ALA A 602 38.15 -0.93 16.47
N VAL A 603 36.89 -0.48 16.37
CA VAL A 603 36.54 0.87 15.90
C VAL A 603 37.16 1.95 16.79
N GLN A 604 37.10 1.78 18.11
CA GLN A 604 37.73 2.71 19.05
C GLN A 604 39.25 2.73 18.93
N ARG A 605 39.88 1.58 18.69
CA ARG A 605 41.35 1.47 18.49
C ARG A 605 41.84 2.15 17.21
N LEU A 606 41.00 2.24 16.16
CA LEU A 606 41.34 2.98 14.94
C LEU A 606 41.50 4.49 15.19
N ASN A 607 40.95 5.01 16.30
CA ASN A 607 40.95 6.42 16.67
C ASN A 607 40.51 7.37 15.53
N ASN A 608 39.64 6.89 14.63
CA ASN A 608 39.13 7.65 13.49
C ASN A 608 37.74 8.21 13.82
N VAL A 609 37.65 9.54 13.94
CA VAL A 609 36.42 10.26 14.28
C VAL A 609 35.27 9.93 13.32
N ARG A 610 35.54 9.76 12.02
CA ARG A 610 34.50 9.45 11.02
C ARG A 610 33.96 8.03 11.21
N THR A 611 34.82 7.05 11.47
CA THR A 611 34.41 5.66 11.72
C THR A 611 33.63 5.54 13.03
N ILE A 612 34.03 6.26 14.07
CA ILE A 612 33.31 6.32 15.35
C ILE A 612 31.95 7.00 15.17
N ALA A 613 31.88 8.10 14.40
CA ALA A 613 30.63 8.78 14.10
C ALA A 613 29.66 7.90 13.31
N LEU A 614 30.18 7.15 12.33
CA LEU A 614 29.41 6.18 11.56
C LEU A 614 28.85 5.06 12.45
N PHE A 615 29.68 4.52 13.35
CA PHE A 615 29.26 3.51 14.32
C PHE A 615 28.10 4.00 15.19
N ASN A 616 28.23 5.19 15.79
CA ASN A 616 27.19 5.78 16.64
C ASN A 616 25.90 6.05 15.85
N ALA A 617 26.02 6.66 14.66
CA ALA A 617 24.90 7.01 13.81
C ALA A 617 24.16 5.77 13.31
N GLY A 618 24.89 4.72 12.94
CA GLY A 618 24.30 3.48 12.47
C GLY A 618 23.53 2.73 13.56
N ILE A 619 24.05 2.68 14.79
CA ILE A 619 23.29 2.13 15.94
C ILE A 619 22.01 2.94 16.16
N ALA A 620 22.11 4.28 16.17
CA ALA A 620 20.95 5.15 16.32
C ALA A 620 19.92 4.90 15.20
N GLY A 621 20.36 4.77 13.94
CA GLY A 621 19.49 4.48 12.81
C GLY A 621 18.75 3.16 12.91
N VAL A 622 19.40 2.09 13.38
CA VAL A 622 18.75 0.79 13.62
C VAL A 622 17.72 0.89 14.76
N LEU A 623 18.08 1.51 15.88
CA LEU A 623 17.18 1.68 17.02
C LEU A 623 15.95 2.54 16.69
N LEU A 624 16.16 3.67 16.01
CA LEU A 624 15.08 4.52 15.54
C LEU A 624 14.20 3.79 14.52
N SER A 625 14.80 2.91 13.69
CA SER A 625 14.03 2.14 12.72
C SER A 625 13.04 1.23 13.41
N ILE A 626 13.49 0.46 14.41
CA ILE A 626 12.68 -0.46 15.22
C ILE A 626 11.59 0.30 15.98
N ALA A 627 11.92 1.46 16.57
CA ALA A 627 10.97 2.22 17.38
C ALA A 627 9.84 2.88 16.56
N PHE A 628 10.17 3.44 15.38
CA PHE A 628 9.25 4.38 14.71
C PHE A 628 8.61 3.85 13.43
N ASN A 629 9.13 2.81 12.76
CA ASN A 629 8.50 2.26 11.56
C ASN A 629 7.47 1.16 11.86
N ASP A 630 6.66 0.81 10.86
CA ASP A 630 5.67 -0.29 10.91
C ASP A 630 6.29 -1.69 10.74
N ALA A 631 7.49 -1.75 10.14
CA ALA A 631 8.34 -2.95 10.06
C ALA A 631 9.80 -2.52 10.25
N GLY A 632 10.07 -1.95 11.42
CA GLY A 632 11.34 -1.39 11.83
C GLY A 632 12.47 -2.41 11.92
N ALA A 633 12.18 -3.64 12.34
CA ALA A 633 13.14 -4.74 12.30
C ALA A 633 13.67 -5.01 10.87
N VAL A 634 12.81 -4.93 9.84
CA VAL A 634 13.18 -5.12 8.43
C VAL A 634 14.13 -4.02 7.96
N ALA A 635 13.73 -2.77 8.17
CA ALA A 635 14.55 -1.61 7.80
C ALA A 635 15.89 -1.60 8.56
N GLY A 636 15.84 -1.91 9.86
CA GLY A 636 16.99 -2.01 10.74
C GLY A 636 17.96 -3.12 10.30
N ALA A 637 17.47 -4.27 9.86
CA ALA A 637 18.31 -5.37 9.39
C ALA A 637 19.16 -4.96 8.18
N LEU A 638 18.54 -4.37 7.16
CA LEU A 638 19.26 -3.93 5.95
C LEU A 638 20.27 -2.82 6.25
N CYS A 639 19.90 -1.88 7.12
CA CYS A 639 20.80 -0.83 7.58
C CYS A 639 22.01 -1.42 8.35
N ALA A 640 21.74 -2.31 9.31
CA ALA A 640 22.74 -2.96 10.14
C ALA A 640 23.70 -3.82 9.32
N MET A 641 23.20 -4.56 8.32
CA MET A 641 24.03 -5.38 7.44
C MET A 641 25.06 -4.54 6.67
N LEU A 642 24.64 -3.44 6.04
CA LEU A 642 25.56 -2.54 5.33
C LEU A 642 26.59 -1.91 6.27
N LEU A 643 26.13 -1.45 7.44
CA LEU A 643 26.99 -0.84 8.45
C LEU A 643 28.03 -1.83 8.96
N TRP A 644 27.60 -3.02 9.36
CA TRP A 644 28.48 -4.06 9.86
C TRP A 644 29.52 -4.45 8.81
N SER A 645 29.09 -4.72 7.57
CA SER A 645 29.99 -5.07 6.46
C SER A 645 31.08 -4.02 6.28
N TYR A 646 30.75 -2.74 6.39
CA TYR A 646 31.73 -1.68 6.28
C TYR A 646 32.69 -1.65 7.48
N LEU A 647 32.17 -1.71 8.71
CA LEU A 647 32.98 -1.70 9.92
C LEU A 647 33.93 -2.91 9.99
N SER A 648 33.49 -4.10 9.55
CA SER A 648 34.36 -5.27 9.49
C SER A 648 35.52 -5.05 8.53
N LEU A 649 35.27 -4.53 7.32
CA LEU A 649 36.30 -4.30 6.31
C LEU A 649 37.33 -3.23 6.73
N VAL A 650 36.88 -2.15 7.38
CA VAL A 650 37.78 -1.09 7.85
C VAL A 650 38.62 -1.54 9.04
N THR A 651 38.03 -2.28 9.98
CA THR A 651 38.75 -2.75 11.18
C THR A 651 39.74 -3.88 10.90
N THR A 652 39.60 -4.59 9.79
CA THR A 652 40.50 -5.70 9.41
C THR A 652 41.54 -5.26 8.37
N GLY A 653 41.17 -4.39 7.43
CA GLY A 653 42.11 -3.82 6.44
C GLY A 653 43.26 -3.03 7.09
N SER A 654 43.03 -2.41 8.25
CA SER A 654 44.07 -1.73 9.03
C SER A 654 45.21 -2.65 9.50
N LYS A 655 45.02 -3.98 9.53
CA LYS A 655 46.10 -4.92 9.85
C LYS A 655 47.00 -5.26 8.65
N ALA A 656 46.57 -4.98 7.41
CA ALA A 656 47.21 -5.49 6.19
C ALA A 656 47.95 -4.42 5.36
N ASP A 657 47.71 -3.11 5.56
CA ASP A 657 48.37 -2.06 4.77
C ASP A 657 48.72 -0.80 5.60
N PRO A 658 50.00 -0.63 5.99
CA PRO A 658 50.50 0.57 6.68
C PRO A 658 50.34 1.87 5.86
N ARG A 659 50.09 1.80 4.54
CA ARG A 659 49.97 2.99 3.67
C ARG A 659 48.57 3.61 3.67
N SER A 660 47.56 2.89 4.16
CA SER A 660 46.19 3.41 4.27
C SER A 660 45.96 4.36 5.46
N ALA A 661 46.98 4.54 6.31
CA ALA A 661 46.94 5.33 7.54
C ALA A 661 47.24 6.84 7.37
N PHE A 662 47.41 7.34 6.15
CA PHE A 662 47.67 8.76 5.91
C PHE A 662 46.42 9.50 5.37
N GLU A 663 45.51 9.86 6.29
CA GLU A 663 44.85 11.17 6.19
C GLU A 663 45.37 12.00 7.38
N PRO A 664 46.27 12.98 7.17
CA PRO A 664 46.60 13.90 8.24
C PRO A 664 45.36 14.73 8.57
N VAL A 665 45.07 14.83 9.87
CA VAL A 665 44.10 15.76 10.42
C VAL A 665 44.66 17.17 10.20
N SER A 666 44.27 17.83 9.11
CA SER A 666 44.37 19.29 9.02
C SER A 666 43.12 19.91 9.64
N ALA A 667 43.38 20.88 10.52
CA ALA A 667 42.45 21.57 11.41
C ALA A 667 41.31 22.31 10.69
#